data_AF-A0A955XW12-F1
#
_entry.id   AF-A0A955XW12-F1
#
_cell.length_a   1.000
_cell.length_b   1.000
_cell.length_c   1.000
_cell.angle_alpha   90.00
_cell.angle_beta   90.00
_cell.angle_gamma   90.00
#
_symmetry.space_group_name_H-M   'P 1'
#
loop_
_entity.id
_entity.type
_entity.pdbx_description
1 polymer ?
#
loop_
_entity_poly.entity_id
_entity_poly.type
_entity_poly.pdbx_seq_one_letter_code
_entity_poly.pdbx_strand_id
1 'polypeptide(L)'
;LWYPYLRTGCAGCHSSGGLADGETEFIMIREDTEEALTQNFQTLSTIASEQVGGTSILLLRPSGQHPDGHPGGVRAREGSVAYAALSQFVGRLDGRVKPCDFDDAIACLEPFPGRRQIRRLTGYEYDATVQDLTGYQSSLGQSHTAPGKGFPFPTYAAQLTADEFMVTKWLEAADIIAADMLERLDQVAPCSGTERTCAESFIRQFGARAFRRPITDEEVTRYLDLYDYAAEDGYAEGIRDLVTAFLVSPYFVYRTELGETSGDSMTVDLTPYEIASQLSYMLIGSMPDQALIDAAAAGDLDTPTGIQTQVDRLLDDPRSTETIQRFVVQWMHVDRLLTSAVSRDDTAYPGFAWEVRQAMMDELASFVAGIRESGGSFSDLMTSTSMNPNQTLADFYGIEPGPQELADRPGLLARPAVLTTHAFPQSGSPIHRGVLVRERLFCYELEPPPNDLVVMVPEIEEGVSNRERFEQHSDQPACSGCHELIDPLGFGFEAYNGVGAFINDSSIDATGAVTHTESTNLASFDGLDELAGQLGQSTEVAQCFTEMMVQQGYGIRDDYEYHCLGDSIWDDLGSEDPTFDQVLNALTRSAFVTRRVRDDITYDDWVAAHRPDEPTPDDDPEMDMGMDMSGLDAGFDGSDLISDASVEEDVRIIPNEDLEVVEVRNDDWGAGYCRAFELTNMSSSSLDWELTLSVDGVINNLWEATADGDSGTVTFGGLNYNNELAPNGGMAGFGFCAER
;
A
#
# COMPACT_ATOMS: atom_id res chain seq x y z
N LEU A 1 -17.91 -26.62 4.85
CA LEU A 1 -18.03 -25.43 5.70
C LEU A 1 -16.72 -25.11 6.40
N TRP A 2 -16.22 -25.98 7.29
CA TRP A 2 -15.01 -25.70 8.09
C TRP A 2 -13.68 -25.90 7.36
N TYR A 3 -13.70 -26.62 6.25
CA TYR A 3 -12.48 -27.02 5.53
C TYR A 3 -11.59 -25.84 5.12
N PRO A 4 -12.08 -24.74 4.54
CA PRO A 4 -11.24 -23.57 4.23
C PRO A 4 -10.63 -22.95 5.50
N TYR A 5 -11.44 -22.64 6.51
CA TYR A 5 -10.97 -22.00 7.76
C TYR A 5 -9.93 -22.85 8.53
N LEU A 6 -10.10 -24.18 8.55
CA LEU A 6 -9.17 -25.10 9.21
C LEU A 6 -7.88 -25.32 8.39
N ARG A 7 -7.83 -24.83 7.15
CA ARG A 7 -6.73 -24.95 6.19
C ARG A 7 -5.95 -23.64 5.99
N THR A 8 -6.61 -22.48 6.05
CA THR A 8 -6.09 -21.22 5.47
C THR A 8 -5.16 -20.38 6.37
N GLY A 9 -4.67 -20.89 7.50
CA GLY A 9 -3.57 -20.20 8.21
C GLY A 9 -3.38 -20.62 9.67
N CYS A 10 -4.46 -20.99 10.36
CA CYS A 10 -4.36 -21.32 11.78
C CYS A 10 -3.43 -22.51 12.03
N ALA A 11 -3.56 -23.62 11.29
CA ALA A 11 -2.74 -24.81 11.48
C ALA A 11 -1.24 -24.61 11.12
N GLY A 12 -0.88 -23.55 10.39
CA GLY A 12 0.52 -23.21 10.15
C GLY A 12 1.20 -22.78 11.45
N CYS A 13 0.63 -21.78 12.12
CA CYS A 13 1.15 -21.27 13.40
C CYS A 13 0.76 -22.15 14.60
N HIS A 14 -0.45 -22.69 14.61
CA HIS A 14 -1.03 -23.53 15.67
C HIS A 14 -0.86 -25.01 15.35
N SER A 15 0.36 -25.47 15.13
CA SER A 15 0.68 -26.90 15.04
C SER A 15 1.77 -27.27 16.04
N SER A 16 1.95 -28.57 16.29
CA SER A 16 3.08 -29.02 17.12
C SER A 16 4.40 -28.62 16.45
N GLY A 17 5.22 -27.83 17.16
CA GLY A 17 6.43 -27.19 16.65
C GLY A 17 6.22 -25.87 15.91
N GLY A 18 4.97 -25.39 15.78
CA GLY A 18 4.65 -24.08 15.19
C GLY A 18 4.81 -22.93 16.18
N LEU A 19 4.63 -21.69 15.69
CA LEU A 19 4.82 -20.45 16.47
C LEU A 19 3.97 -20.37 17.75
N ALA A 20 2.82 -21.05 17.80
CA ALA A 20 1.92 -21.06 18.94
C ALA A 20 2.06 -22.29 19.86
N ASP A 21 3.02 -23.18 19.58
CA ASP A 21 3.27 -24.37 20.42
C ASP A 21 3.86 -23.99 21.78
N GLY A 22 3.33 -24.58 22.84
CA GLY A 22 3.74 -24.30 24.24
C GLY A 22 3.14 -23.03 24.86
N GLU A 23 2.61 -22.10 24.06
CA GLU A 23 2.00 -20.84 24.53
C GLU A 23 0.46 -20.87 24.50
N THR A 24 -0.14 -21.82 23.77
CA THR A 24 -1.60 -21.94 23.64
C THR A 24 -2.08 -23.40 23.73
N GLU A 25 -3.31 -23.61 24.18
CA GLU A 25 -3.99 -24.91 24.07
C GLU A 25 -4.63 -25.12 22.68
N PHE A 26 -4.59 -24.09 21.83
CA PHE A 26 -5.06 -24.15 20.46
C PHE A 26 -3.99 -24.77 19.57
N ILE A 27 -3.91 -26.11 19.56
CA ILE A 27 -2.98 -26.87 18.73
C ILE A 27 -3.77 -27.75 17.75
N MET A 28 -3.54 -27.50 16.48
CA MET A 28 -4.14 -28.16 15.33
C MET A 28 -3.15 -29.14 14.69
N ILE A 29 -3.71 -30.08 13.94
CA ILE A 29 -3.00 -31.11 13.19
C ILE A 29 -2.99 -30.71 11.73
N ARG A 30 -1.86 -30.92 11.07
CA ARG A 30 -1.67 -30.59 9.66
C ARG A 30 -2.49 -31.53 8.76
N GLU A 31 -2.88 -31.04 7.59
CA GLU A 31 -3.85 -31.70 6.69
C GLU A 31 -3.41 -33.05 6.11
N ASP A 32 -2.17 -33.47 6.31
CA ASP A 32 -1.61 -34.71 5.77
C ASP A 32 -2.13 -35.98 6.47
N THR A 33 -2.99 -35.83 7.48
CA THR A 33 -3.60 -36.95 8.22
C THR A 33 -5.09 -37.12 7.89
N GLU A 34 -5.52 -38.38 7.74
CA GLU A 34 -6.89 -38.79 7.30
C GLU A 34 -8.02 -38.28 8.24
N GLU A 35 -7.69 -37.71 9.40
CA GLU A 35 -8.63 -37.16 10.38
C GLU A 35 -8.38 -35.69 10.77
N ALA A 36 -7.41 -35.02 10.13
CA ALA A 36 -6.98 -33.66 10.50
C ALA A 36 -8.15 -32.69 10.66
N LEU A 37 -9.05 -32.67 9.68
CA LEU A 37 -10.21 -31.78 9.69
C LEU A 37 -11.14 -32.04 10.88
N THR A 38 -11.41 -33.32 11.18
CA THR A 38 -12.31 -33.71 12.27
C THR A 38 -11.69 -33.37 13.62
N GLN A 39 -10.39 -33.61 13.79
CA GLN A 39 -9.68 -33.35 15.04
C GLN A 39 -9.49 -31.84 15.27
N ASN A 40 -9.13 -31.09 14.22
CA ASN A 40 -9.02 -29.63 14.28
C ASN A 40 -10.35 -28.96 14.60
N PHE A 41 -11.44 -29.45 14.01
CA PHE A 41 -12.78 -29.01 14.37
C PHE A 41 -13.07 -29.28 15.85
N GLN A 42 -12.74 -30.47 16.37
CA GLN A 42 -12.92 -30.79 17.79
C GLN A 42 -12.08 -29.90 18.72
N THR A 43 -10.84 -29.57 18.34
CA THR A 43 -9.99 -28.63 19.08
C THR A 43 -10.68 -27.26 19.17
N LEU A 44 -11.12 -26.71 18.05
CA LEU A 44 -11.82 -25.42 18.02
C LEU A 44 -13.15 -25.44 18.75
N SER A 45 -13.93 -26.52 18.62
CA SER A 45 -15.15 -26.72 19.41
C SER A 45 -14.88 -26.76 20.91
N THR A 46 -13.76 -27.35 21.33
CA THR A 46 -13.37 -27.40 22.74
C THR A 46 -13.08 -26.00 23.26
N ILE A 47 -12.28 -25.23 22.54
CA ILE A 47 -11.93 -23.84 22.89
C ILE A 47 -13.16 -22.94 22.87
N ALA A 48 -14.04 -23.10 21.88
CA ALA A 48 -15.31 -22.39 21.81
C ALA A 48 -16.19 -22.67 23.03
N SER A 49 -16.11 -23.88 23.58
CA SER A 49 -16.87 -24.30 24.76
C SER A 49 -16.24 -23.83 26.09
N GLU A 50 -15.00 -23.34 26.08
CA GLU A 50 -14.39 -22.74 27.27
C GLU A 50 -15.00 -21.38 27.55
N GLN A 51 -15.49 -21.18 28.76
CA GLN A 51 -16.25 -20.00 29.14
C GLN A 51 -15.71 -19.34 30.39
N VAL A 52 -15.74 -18.01 30.41
CA VAL A 52 -15.54 -17.20 31.60
C VAL A 52 -16.81 -16.39 31.83
N GLY A 53 -17.44 -16.55 32.99
CA GLY A 53 -18.71 -15.87 33.28
C GLY A 53 -19.89 -16.30 32.39
N GLY A 54 -19.80 -17.45 31.71
CA GLY A 54 -20.83 -17.95 30.79
C GLY A 54 -20.62 -17.53 29.33
N THR A 55 -19.63 -16.69 29.04
CA THR A 55 -19.27 -16.27 27.68
C THR A 55 -18.04 -17.02 27.19
N SER A 56 -18.07 -17.49 25.94
CA SER A 56 -16.93 -18.18 25.32
C SER A 56 -15.67 -17.31 25.34
N ILE A 57 -14.51 -17.91 25.63
CA ILE A 57 -13.22 -17.20 25.56
C ILE A 57 -12.91 -16.68 24.15
N LEU A 58 -13.45 -17.34 23.11
CA LEU A 58 -13.35 -16.90 21.71
C LEU A 58 -14.16 -15.64 21.42
N LEU A 59 -15.09 -15.26 22.29
CA LEU A 59 -15.81 -13.98 22.22
C LEU A 59 -15.20 -12.94 23.14
N LEU A 60 -14.77 -13.34 24.34
CA LEU A 60 -14.21 -12.43 25.35
C LEU A 60 -12.84 -11.85 24.97
N ARG A 61 -11.97 -12.64 24.33
CA ARG A 61 -10.63 -12.14 23.96
C ARG A 61 -10.71 -11.10 22.83
N PRO A 62 -11.40 -11.36 21.69
CA PRO A 62 -11.53 -10.36 20.63
C PRO A 62 -12.35 -9.12 21.03
N SER A 63 -13.24 -9.21 22.01
CA SER A 63 -13.96 -8.04 22.55
C SER A 63 -13.18 -7.28 23.64
N GLY A 64 -12.02 -7.80 24.06
CA GLY A 64 -11.22 -7.22 25.14
C GLY A 64 -11.84 -7.34 26.54
N GLN A 65 -12.82 -8.23 26.70
CA GLN A 65 -13.55 -8.46 27.96
C GLN A 65 -13.00 -9.64 28.77
N HIS A 66 -12.02 -10.37 28.25
CA HIS A 66 -11.37 -11.45 29.00
C HIS A 66 -10.67 -10.87 30.26
N PRO A 67 -10.83 -11.47 31.46
CA PRO A 67 -10.28 -10.90 32.70
C PRO A 67 -8.77 -10.74 32.72
N ASP A 68 -8.05 -11.60 31.99
CA ASP A 68 -6.60 -11.54 31.85
C ASP A 68 -6.14 -10.59 30.72
N GLY A 69 -7.09 -9.94 30.03
CA GLY A 69 -6.85 -9.07 28.89
C GLY A 69 -6.49 -9.81 27.59
N HIS A 70 -6.31 -9.03 26.51
CA HIS A 70 -5.70 -9.48 25.25
C HIS A 70 -4.82 -8.34 24.73
N PRO A 71 -3.49 -8.50 24.65
CA PRO A 71 -2.62 -7.50 24.05
C PRO A 71 -2.74 -7.55 22.52
N GLY A 72 -2.95 -6.40 21.88
CA GLY A 72 -2.93 -6.25 20.41
C GLY A 72 -4.23 -6.66 19.67
N GLY A 73 -4.32 -6.23 18.41
CA GLY A 73 -5.41 -6.53 17.46
C GLY A 73 -6.60 -5.56 17.47
N VAL A 74 -7.36 -5.54 16.37
CA VAL A 74 -8.65 -4.82 16.28
C VAL A 74 -9.68 -5.55 17.14
N ARG A 75 -10.35 -4.82 18.05
CA ARG A 75 -11.35 -5.42 18.95
C ARG A 75 -12.73 -5.49 18.29
N ALA A 76 -13.34 -6.66 18.30
CA ALA A 76 -14.72 -6.84 17.88
C ALA A 76 -15.66 -6.25 18.96
N ARG A 77 -16.31 -5.12 18.67
CA ARG A 77 -17.24 -4.47 19.60
C ARG A 77 -18.50 -5.31 19.74
N GLU A 78 -18.98 -5.53 20.97
CA GLU A 78 -20.27 -6.18 21.19
C GLU A 78 -21.41 -5.42 20.48
N GLY A 79 -22.26 -6.16 19.78
CA GLY A 79 -23.33 -5.60 18.95
C GLY A 79 -22.92 -5.22 17.52
N SER A 80 -21.62 -5.26 17.17
CA SER A 80 -21.18 -5.10 15.78
C SER A 80 -21.48 -6.34 14.94
N VAL A 81 -21.53 -6.16 13.63
CA VAL A 81 -21.72 -7.28 12.68
C VAL A 81 -20.54 -8.26 12.73
N ALA A 82 -19.33 -7.77 12.94
CA ALA A 82 -18.15 -8.62 13.14
C ALA A 82 -18.27 -9.49 14.40
N TYR A 83 -18.76 -8.93 15.51
CA TYR A 83 -19.02 -9.69 16.73
C TYR A 83 -20.21 -10.66 16.55
N ALA A 84 -21.23 -10.29 15.79
CA ALA A 84 -22.34 -11.18 15.47
C ALA A 84 -21.88 -12.37 14.61
N ALA A 85 -21.07 -12.14 13.58
CA ALA A 85 -20.47 -13.19 12.75
C ALA A 85 -19.57 -14.11 13.58
N LEU A 86 -18.72 -13.54 14.45
CA LEU A 86 -17.89 -14.29 15.39
C LEU A 86 -18.74 -15.10 16.38
N SER A 87 -19.82 -14.53 16.91
CA SER A 87 -20.77 -15.20 17.81
C SER A 87 -21.48 -16.35 17.12
N GLN A 88 -21.92 -16.18 15.87
CA GLN A 88 -22.47 -17.26 15.06
C GLN A 88 -21.42 -18.35 14.80
N PHE A 89 -20.18 -17.98 14.47
CA PHE A 89 -19.09 -18.93 14.28
C PHE A 89 -18.85 -19.76 15.56
N VAL A 90 -18.70 -19.11 16.72
CA VAL A 90 -18.53 -19.77 18.02
C VAL A 90 -19.74 -20.64 18.35
N GLY A 91 -20.95 -20.14 18.12
CA GLY A 91 -22.19 -20.88 18.33
C GLY A 91 -22.29 -22.12 17.44
N ARG A 92 -21.75 -22.08 16.22
CA ARG A 92 -21.69 -23.26 15.34
C ARG A 92 -20.63 -24.26 15.81
N LEU A 93 -19.52 -23.78 16.38
CA LEU A 93 -18.46 -24.63 16.94
C LEU A 93 -18.92 -25.35 18.21
N ASP A 94 -19.63 -24.69 19.11
CA ASP A 94 -20.13 -25.27 20.37
C ASP A 94 -21.52 -25.94 20.23
N GLY A 95 -22.11 -25.88 19.04
CA GLY A 95 -23.37 -26.55 18.69
C GLY A 95 -24.63 -25.79 19.10
N ARG A 96 -24.53 -24.55 19.61
CA ARG A 96 -25.68 -23.65 19.84
C ARG A 96 -26.37 -23.21 18.54
N VAL A 97 -25.63 -23.09 17.45
CA VAL A 97 -26.13 -22.69 16.12
C VAL A 97 -26.03 -23.88 15.16
N LYS A 98 -27.11 -24.14 14.41
CA LYS A 98 -27.13 -25.25 13.44
C LYS A 98 -26.20 -24.97 12.25
N PRO A 99 -25.65 -26.02 11.58
CA PRO A 99 -24.97 -25.87 10.31
C PRO A 99 -25.90 -25.22 9.28
N CYS A 100 -25.36 -24.30 8.46
CA CYS A 100 -26.12 -23.55 7.46
C CYS A 100 -26.88 -24.48 6.49
N ASP A 101 -28.14 -24.14 6.19
CA ASP A 101 -28.67 -24.38 4.84
C ASP A 101 -28.00 -23.33 3.93
N PHE A 102 -27.51 -23.74 2.76
CA PHE A 102 -26.62 -22.94 1.90
C PHE A 102 -27.25 -21.66 1.29
N ASP A 103 -28.48 -21.31 1.65
CA ASP A 103 -29.16 -20.10 1.21
C ASP A 103 -28.84 -18.86 2.09
N ASP A 104 -28.16 -19.04 3.24
CA ASP A 104 -27.83 -17.98 4.21
C ASP A 104 -26.34 -17.56 4.21
N ALA A 105 -25.60 -17.76 3.10
CA ALA A 105 -24.29 -17.13 2.98
C ALA A 105 -24.46 -15.60 3.11
N ILE A 106 -23.59 -14.93 3.88
CA ILE A 106 -23.60 -13.48 4.02
C ILE A 106 -23.31 -12.89 2.63
N ALA A 107 -24.36 -12.69 1.83
CA ALA A 107 -24.24 -12.10 0.52
C ALA A 107 -23.87 -10.62 0.71
N CYS A 108 -22.94 -10.14 -0.11
CA CYS A 108 -22.68 -8.72 -0.26
C CYS A 108 -23.89 -8.06 -0.95
N LEU A 109 -24.94 -7.77 -0.17
CA LEU A 109 -26.21 -7.24 -0.68
C LEU A 109 -26.04 -5.82 -1.22
N GLU A 110 -25.39 -4.93 -0.47
CA GLU A 110 -25.03 -3.59 -0.94
C GLU A 110 -23.61 -3.22 -0.47
N PRO A 111 -22.65 -3.06 -1.39
CA PRO A 111 -21.30 -2.63 -1.06
C PRO A 111 -21.29 -1.27 -0.38
N PHE A 112 -20.45 -1.13 0.64
CA PHE A 112 -20.25 0.14 1.33
C PHE A 112 -19.61 1.15 0.36
N PRO A 113 -20.28 2.28 0.04
CA PRO A 113 -19.79 3.23 -0.96
C PRO A 113 -18.63 4.12 -0.46
N GLY A 114 -18.11 3.81 0.73
CA GLY A 114 -16.99 4.48 1.37
C GLY A 114 -17.37 5.74 2.15
N ARG A 115 -16.48 6.07 3.09
CA ARG A 115 -16.58 7.28 3.92
C ARG A 115 -16.21 8.50 3.11
N ARG A 116 -16.78 9.67 3.41
CA ARG A 116 -16.34 10.95 2.83
C ARG A 116 -14.84 11.16 3.10
N GLN A 117 -14.09 11.60 2.09
CA GLN A 117 -12.64 11.72 2.19
C GLN A 117 -12.13 13.02 1.60
N ILE A 118 -10.98 13.46 2.11
CA ILE A 118 -10.09 14.39 1.42
C ILE A 118 -8.80 13.64 1.11
N ARG A 119 -8.40 13.63 -0.15
CA ARG A 119 -7.27 12.84 -0.63
C ARG A 119 -6.18 13.78 -1.09
N ARG A 120 -5.03 13.79 -0.43
CA ARG A 120 -3.89 14.57 -0.89
C ARG A 120 -3.46 14.02 -2.25
N LEU A 121 -2.96 14.88 -3.13
CA LEU A 121 -2.27 14.39 -4.32
C LEU A 121 -1.01 13.63 -3.89
N THR A 122 -0.80 12.46 -4.48
CA THR A 122 0.51 11.79 -4.44
C THR A 122 1.57 12.66 -5.13
N GLY A 123 2.85 12.38 -4.91
CA GLY A 123 3.93 13.10 -5.59
C GLY A 123 3.79 13.12 -7.12
N TYR A 124 3.42 11.98 -7.72
CA TYR A 124 3.18 11.87 -9.16
C TYR A 124 1.96 12.66 -9.62
N GLU A 125 0.84 12.57 -8.90
CA GLU A 125 -0.37 13.33 -9.24
C GLU A 125 -0.16 14.84 -9.11
N TYR A 126 0.65 15.27 -8.12
CA TYR A 126 1.05 16.67 -7.97
C TYR A 126 1.86 17.13 -9.19
N ASP A 127 2.89 16.37 -9.58
CA ASP A 127 3.74 16.72 -10.72
C ASP A 127 2.93 16.77 -12.04
N ALA A 128 2.08 15.78 -12.28
CA ALA A 128 1.21 15.74 -13.47
C ALA A 128 0.18 16.89 -13.46
N THR A 129 -0.41 17.19 -12.32
CA THR A 129 -1.35 18.32 -12.16
C THR A 129 -0.65 19.65 -12.43
N VAL A 130 0.55 19.86 -11.89
CA VAL A 130 1.33 21.08 -12.12
C VAL A 130 1.64 21.23 -13.61
N GLN A 131 2.06 20.16 -14.25
CA GLN A 131 2.34 20.15 -15.68
C GLN A 131 1.10 20.49 -16.51
N ASP A 132 -0.04 19.87 -16.23
CA ASP A 132 -1.28 20.16 -16.96
C ASP A 132 -1.79 21.57 -16.67
N LEU A 133 -1.68 22.06 -15.44
CA LEU A 133 -2.14 23.38 -15.03
C LEU A 133 -1.28 24.51 -15.61
N THR A 134 0.05 24.36 -15.59
CA THR A 134 1.02 25.46 -15.81
C THR A 134 1.96 25.26 -17.01
N GLY A 135 2.07 24.03 -17.51
CA GLY A 135 3.05 23.63 -18.52
C GLY A 135 4.47 23.37 -17.97
N TYR A 136 4.70 23.55 -16.66
CA TYR A 136 5.99 23.30 -16.02
C TYR A 136 6.23 21.79 -15.87
N GLN A 137 7.39 21.31 -16.32
CA GLN A 137 7.79 19.91 -16.15
C GLN A 137 8.29 19.70 -14.72
N SER A 138 7.41 19.22 -13.84
CA SER A 138 7.70 19.11 -12.41
C SER A 138 8.25 17.74 -12.03
N SER A 139 9.21 17.75 -11.10
CA SER A 139 9.59 16.58 -10.28
C SER A 139 9.58 16.91 -8.79
N LEU A 140 8.95 18.03 -8.43
CA LEU A 140 8.94 18.62 -7.08
C LEU A 140 8.10 17.77 -6.12
N GLY A 141 7.04 17.13 -6.65
CA GLY A 141 6.14 16.24 -5.95
C GLY A 141 6.80 15.00 -5.37
N GLN A 142 7.93 14.56 -5.92
CA GLN A 142 8.64 13.39 -5.38
C GLN A 142 9.15 13.61 -3.95
N SER A 143 9.42 14.88 -3.57
CA SER A 143 9.79 15.25 -2.19
C SER A 143 8.60 15.38 -1.24
N HIS A 144 7.36 15.32 -1.76
CA HIS A 144 6.11 15.52 -1.03
C HIS A 144 5.55 14.23 -0.42
N THR A 145 6.25 13.11 -0.54
CA THR A 145 5.71 11.80 -0.14
C THR A 145 6.77 11.04 0.62
N ALA A 146 6.58 10.87 1.93
CA ALA A 146 7.24 9.79 2.64
C ALA A 146 6.47 8.50 2.36
N PRO A 147 7.14 7.37 2.07
CA PRO A 147 6.45 6.10 1.94
C PRO A 147 5.82 5.74 3.30
N GLY A 148 4.50 5.61 3.33
CA GLY A 148 3.81 5.06 4.49
C GLY A 148 4.19 3.60 4.70
N LYS A 149 4.43 3.20 5.95
CA LYS A 149 4.70 1.78 6.27
C LYS A 149 3.43 0.95 6.08
N GLY A 150 3.56 -0.22 5.43
CA GLY A 150 2.54 -1.27 5.42
C GLY A 150 1.43 -1.16 4.37
N PHE A 151 1.40 -0.15 3.51
CA PHE A 151 0.45 -0.08 2.40
C PHE A 151 1.16 0.12 1.04
N PRO A 152 0.85 -0.68 0.01
CA PRO A 152 1.62 -0.72 -1.23
C PRO A 152 1.46 0.50 -2.14
N PHE A 153 0.38 1.27 -2.01
CA PHE A 153 0.10 2.37 -2.93
C PHE A 153 0.15 3.73 -2.24
N PRO A 154 0.87 4.73 -2.78
CA PRO A 154 0.92 6.05 -2.19
C PRO A 154 -0.44 6.76 -2.19
N THR A 155 -1.47 6.21 -2.84
CA THR A 155 -2.83 6.77 -2.92
C THR A 155 -3.65 6.61 -1.64
N TYR A 156 -3.16 5.88 -0.62
CA TYR A 156 -3.94 5.65 0.61
C TYR A 156 -4.23 6.93 1.37
N ALA A 157 -5.50 7.33 1.36
CA ALA A 157 -5.91 8.63 1.87
C ALA A 157 -5.55 8.83 3.36
N ALA A 158 -5.65 7.78 4.18
CA ALA A 158 -5.39 7.87 5.61
C ALA A 158 -3.91 8.09 5.96
N GLN A 159 -2.97 7.75 5.07
CA GLN A 159 -1.54 7.97 5.28
C GLN A 159 -1.04 9.29 4.68
N LEU A 160 -1.84 9.93 3.83
CA LEU A 160 -1.47 11.18 3.17
C LEU A 160 -1.79 12.42 4.02
N THR A 161 -1.29 12.43 5.25
CA THR A 161 -1.39 13.60 6.14
C THR A 161 -0.47 14.73 5.66
N ALA A 162 -0.71 15.94 6.16
CA ALA A 162 0.17 17.08 5.94
C ALA A 162 0.64 17.64 7.28
N ASP A 163 1.95 17.77 7.40
CA ASP A 163 2.65 18.38 8.52
C ASP A 163 3.31 19.71 8.09
N GLU A 164 4.07 20.31 9.01
CA GLU A 164 4.77 21.58 8.74
C GLU A 164 5.83 21.45 7.64
N PHE A 165 6.50 20.29 7.55
CA PHE A 165 7.48 20.01 6.51
C PHE A 165 6.83 19.99 5.12
N MET A 166 5.67 19.35 5.01
CA MET A 166 4.88 19.28 3.78
C MET A 166 4.44 20.66 3.29
N VAL A 167 3.97 21.52 4.20
CA VAL A 167 3.59 22.90 3.84
C VAL A 167 4.80 23.68 3.33
N THR A 168 5.98 23.49 3.95
CA THR A 168 7.23 24.12 3.49
C THR A 168 7.58 23.68 2.08
N LYS A 169 7.48 22.38 1.77
CA LYS A 169 7.76 21.87 0.43
C LYS A 169 6.80 22.40 -0.63
N TRP A 170 5.52 22.55 -0.30
CA TRP A 170 4.55 23.16 -1.21
C TRP A 170 4.83 24.63 -1.48
N LEU A 171 5.27 25.40 -0.48
CA LEU A 171 5.67 26.80 -0.68
C LEU A 171 6.92 26.90 -1.57
N GLU A 172 7.93 26.07 -1.32
CA GLU A 172 9.14 25.99 -2.17
C GLU A 172 8.77 25.66 -3.63
N ALA A 173 7.92 24.65 -3.83
CA ALA A 173 7.47 24.25 -5.15
C ALA A 173 6.66 25.35 -5.84
N ALA A 174 5.74 25.98 -5.11
CA ALA A 174 4.92 27.07 -5.61
C ALA A 174 5.75 28.28 -6.04
N ASP A 175 6.80 28.63 -5.29
CA ASP A 175 7.72 29.72 -5.65
C ASP A 175 8.49 29.42 -6.95
N ILE A 176 8.97 28.19 -7.12
CA ILE A 176 9.68 27.76 -8.34
C ILE A 176 8.72 27.84 -9.55
N ILE A 177 7.51 27.30 -9.40
CA ILE A 177 6.52 27.27 -10.48
C ILE A 177 6.05 28.68 -10.84
N ALA A 178 5.79 29.53 -9.83
CA ALA A 178 5.39 30.91 -10.06
C ALA A 178 6.49 31.67 -10.81
N ALA A 179 7.76 31.50 -10.43
CA ALA A 179 8.89 32.13 -11.12
C ALA A 179 8.96 31.72 -12.60
N ASP A 180 8.82 30.43 -12.93
CA ASP A 180 8.76 29.97 -14.34
C ASP A 180 7.58 30.59 -15.11
N MET A 181 6.39 30.63 -14.49
CA MET A 181 5.21 31.23 -15.09
C MET A 181 5.41 32.72 -15.42
N LEU A 182 6.12 33.46 -14.57
CA LEU A 182 6.41 34.88 -14.80
C LEU A 182 7.34 35.11 -16.01
N GLU A 183 8.24 34.18 -16.34
CA GLU A 183 9.03 34.27 -17.58
C GLU A 183 8.14 34.25 -18.83
N ARG A 184 6.93 33.70 -18.70
CA ARG A 184 5.91 33.57 -19.75
C ARG A 184 4.64 34.36 -19.43
N LEU A 185 4.75 35.43 -18.62
CA LEU A 185 3.60 36.20 -18.10
C LEU A 185 2.60 36.60 -19.20
N ASP A 186 3.08 37.11 -20.33
CA ASP A 186 2.23 37.53 -21.46
C ASP A 186 1.41 36.39 -22.09
N GLN A 187 1.82 35.14 -21.88
CA GLN A 187 1.12 33.95 -22.36
C GLN A 187 0.14 33.41 -21.33
N VAL A 188 0.54 33.38 -20.05
CA VAL A 188 -0.24 32.76 -18.96
C VAL A 188 -1.26 33.72 -18.32
N ALA A 189 -0.97 35.01 -18.31
CA ALA A 189 -1.84 36.06 -17.78
C ALA A 189 -1.81 37.32 -18.69
N PRO A 190 -2.24 37.20 -19.96
CA PRO A 190 -2.25 38.34 -20.89
C PRO A 190 -3.16 39.45 -20.39
N CYS A 191 -2.68 40.70 -20.45
CA CYS A 191 -3.46 41.86 -20.03
C CYS A 191 -3.64 42.90 -21.14
N SER A 192 -4.90 43.13 -21.54
CA SER A 192 -5.31 44.14 -22.52
C SER A 192 -6.21 45.24 -21.95
N GLY A 193 -6.56 45.14 -20.66
CA GLY A 193 -7.40 46.07 -19.92
C GLY A 193 -6.69 46.64 -18.69
N THR A 194 -7.44 46.96 -17.64
CA THR A 194 -6.84 47.29 -16.34
C THR A 194 -6.28 46.02 -15.70
N GLU A 195 -5.09 46.12 -15.11
CA GLU A 195 -4.38 44.99 -14.48
C GLU A 195 -5.28 44.20 -13.52
N ARG A 196 -6.09 44.87 -12.69
CA ARG A 196 -7.05 44.20 -11.81
C ARG A 196 -8.11 43.36 -12.54
N THR A 197 -8.62 43.82 -13.69
CA THR A 197 -9.62 43.06 -14.47
C THR A 197 -8.97 41.87 -15.18
N CYS A 198 -7.71 42.02 -15.60
CA CYS A 198 -6.91 40.92 -16.10
C CYS A 198 -6.65 39.88 -15.00
N ALA A 199 -6.33 40.32 -13.78
CA ALA A 199 -6.19 39.46 -12.61
C ALA A 199 -7.49 38.73 -12.26
N GLU A 200 -8.65 39.40 -12.27
CA GLU A 200 -9.94 38.71 -12.08
C GLU A 200 -10.17 37.62 -13.13
N SER A 201 -9.86 37.92 -14.39
CA SER A 201 -9.99 36.95 -15.48
C SER A 201 -9.03 35.76 -15.32
N PHE A 202 -7.81 36.03 -14.83
CA PHE A 202 -6.82 35.00 -14.49
C PHE A 202 -7.30 34.13 -13.33
N ILE A 203 -7.75 34.74 -12.22
CA ILE A 203 -8.30 34.05 -11.04
C ILE A 203 -9.43 33.10 -11.44
N ARG A 204 -10.35 33.55 -12.31
CA ARG A 204 -11.48 32.72 -12.76
C ARG A 204 -11.04 31.54 -13.62
N GLN A 205 -10.08 31.73 -14.52
CA GLN A 205 -9.61 30.66 -15.42
C GLN A 205 -8.64 29.71 -14.74
N PHE A 206 -7.60 30.25 -14.10
CA PHE A 206 -6.58 29.49 -13.39
C PHE A 206 -7.16 28.80 -12.16
N GLY A 207 -7.94 29.53 -11.35
CA GLY A 207 -8.55 28.98 -10.14
C GLY A 207 -9.55 27.87 -10.41
N ALA A 208 -10.36 27.99 -11.47
CA ALA A 208 -11.30 26.92 -11.83
C ALA A 208 -10.60 25.61 -12.21
N ARG A 209 -9.44 25.71 -12.88
CA ARG A 209 -8.59 24.57 -13.20
C ARG A 209 -7.87 24.04 -11.97
N ALA A 210 -7.23 24.91 -11.20
CA ALA A 210 -6.49 24.53 -9.99
C ALA A 210 -7.37 23.81 -8.96
N PHE A 211 -8.62 24.28 -8.79
CA PHE A 211 -9.58 23.68 -7.86
C PHE A 211 -10.46 22.60 -8.49
N ARG A 212 -10.36 22.41 -9.81
CA ARG A 212 -11.09 21.39 -10.60
C ARG A 212 -12.61 21.55 -10.51
N ARG A 213 -13.07 22.78 -10.24
CA ARG A 213 -14.49 23.18 -10.15
C ARG A 213 -14.62 24.67 -10.41
N PRO A 214 -15.83 25.19 -10.71
CA PRO A 214 -16.07 26.61 -10.78
C PRO A 214 -15.66 27.31 -9.47
N ILE A 215 -14.94 28.42 -9.62
CA ILE A 215 -14.59 29.29 -8.50
C ILE A 215 -15.79 30.19 -8.17
N THR A 216 -16.09 30.35 -6.89
CA THR A 216 -17.19 31.19 -6.41
C THR A 216 -16.82 32.67 -6.43
N ASP A 217 -17.79 33.58 -6.46
CA ASP A 217 -17.53 35.03 -6.42
C ASP A 217 -16.88 35.48 -5.09
N GLU A 218 -17.15 34.76 -4.00
CA GLU A 218 -16.51 34.98 -2.69
C GLU A 218 -15.02 34.61 -2.73
N GLU A 219 -14.68 33.48 -3.36
CA GLU A 219 -13.29 33.09 -3.58
C GLU A 219 -12.58 34.07 -4.50
N VAL A 220 -13.22 34.49 -5.61
CA VAL A 220 -12.66 35.50 -6.52
C VAL A 220 -12.36 36.80 -5.77
N THR A 221 -13.26 37.25 -4.90
CA THR A 221 -13.06 38.45 -4.08
C THR A 221 -11.84 38.28 -3.16
N ARG A 222 -11.73 37.14 -2.48
CA ARG A 222 -10.60 36.86 -1.58
C ARG A 222 -9.25 36.86 -2.31
N TYR A 223 -9.18 36.24 -3.47
CA TYR A 223 -7.97 36.22 -4.29
C TYR A 223 -7.66 37.60 -4.89
N LEU A 224 -8.68 38.38 -5.26
CA LEU A 224 -8.48 39.77 -5.70
C LEU A 224 -7.94 40.67 -4.59
N ASP A 225 -8.37 40.48 -3.35
CA ASP A 225 -7.84 41.24 -2.21
C ASP A 225 -6.34 40.92 -1.97
N LEU A 226 -5.94 39.65 -2.12
CA LEU A 226 -4.52 39.26 -2.09
C LEU A 226 -3.74 39.91 -3.25
N TYR A 227 -4.29 39.82 -4.47
CA TYR A 227 -3.69 40.43 -5.64
C TYR A 227 -3.49 41.93 -5.46
N ASP A 228 -4.45 42.66 -4.88
CA ASP A 228 -4.33 44.11 -4.69
C ASP A 228 -3.17 44.49 -3.78
N TYR A 229 -2.94 43.70 -2.73
CA TYR A 229 -1.83 43.88 -1.82
C TYR A 229 -0.48 43.65 -2.52
N ALA A 230 -0.35 42.53 -3.22
CA ALA A 230 0.89 42.15 -3.92
C ALA A 230 1.17 43.04 -5.15
N ALA A 231 0.13 43.50 -5.84
CA ALA A 231 0.24 44.34 -7.03
C ALA A 231 0.71 45.78 -6.71
N GLU A 232 0.88 46.17 -5.45
CA GLU A 232 1.60 47.40 -5.08
C GLU A 232 3.03 47.42 -5.66
N ASP A 233 3.65 46.24 -5.82
CA ASP A 233 4.96 46.05 -6.45
C ASP A 233 4.89 45.73 -7.96
N GLY A 234 3.68 45.69 -8.53
CA GLY A 234 3.40 45.57 -9.96
C GLY A 234 2.59 44.33 -10.34
N TYR A 235 2.01 44.33 -11.55
CA TYR A 235 1.15 43.25 -12.06
C TYR A 235 1.77 41.85 -11.94
N ALA A 236 3.05 41.72 -12.27
CA ALA A 236 3.77 40.45 -12.22
C ALA A 236 3.82 39.87 -10.80
N GLU A 237 4.08 40.71 -9.79
CA GLU A 237 4.11 40.25 -8.39
C GLU A 237 2.72 39.87 -7.89
N GLY A 238 1.69 40.63 -8.30
CA GLY A 238 0.29 40.25 -8.05
C GLY A 238 -0.07 38.88 -8.64
N ILE A 239 0.38 38.57 -9.86
CA ILE A 239 0.16 37.25 -10.48
C ILE A 239 1.00 36.16 -9.77
N ARG A 240 2.22 36.47 -9.34
CA ARG A 240 3.08 35.54 -8.59
C ARG A 240 2.38 35.06 -7.32
N ASP A 241 1.93 35.99 -6.49
CA ASP A 241 1.27 35.67 -5.22
C ASP A 241 -0.04 34.93 -5.41
N LEU A 242 -0.78 35.23 -6.50
CA LEU A 242 -1.96 34.47 -6.88
C LEU A 242 -1.59 33.01 -7.22
N VAL A 243 -0.58 32.78 -8.06
CA VAL A 243 -0.12 31.42 -8.40
C VAL A 243 0.31 30.69 -7.14
N THR A 244 1.14 31.30 -6.29
CA THR A 244 1.59 30.71 -5.03
C THR A 244 0.40 30.34 -4.14
N ALA A 245 -0.55 31.25 -3.95
CA ALA A 245 -1.72 31.03 -3.11
C ALA A 245 -2.69 29.97 -3.67
N PHE A 246 -2.73 29.76 -4.99
CA PHE A 246 -3.47 28.64 -5.58
C PHE A 246 -2.76 27.31 -5.35
N LEU A 247 -1.44 27.24 -5.56
CA LEU A 247 -0.67 25.99 -5.49
C LEU A 247 -0.46 25.45 -4.07
N VAL A 248 -0.61 26.30 -3.04
CA VAL A 248 -0.59 25.86 -1.63
C VAL A 248 -1.99 25.72 -1.01
N SER A 249 -3.04 25.99 -1.79
CA SER A 249 -4.41 25.89 -1.31
C SER A 249 -4.80 24.43 -1.05
N PRO A 250 -5.56 24.13 0.02
CA PRO A 250 -6.15 22.80 0.23
C PRO A 250 -6.98 22.31 -0.97
N TYR A 251 -7.65 23.21 -1.70
CA TYR A 251 -8.42 22.85 -2.89
C TYR A 251 -7.55 22.43 -4.09
N PHE A 252 -6.26 22.77 -4.07
CA PHE A 252 -5.30 22.31 -5.07
C PHE A 252 -4.63 21.00 -4.66
N VAL A 253 -4.03 20.98 -3.46
CA VAL A 253 -3.24 19.84 -2.95
C VAL A 253 -4.09 18.66 -2.49
N TYR A 254 -5.39 18.85 -2.26
CA TYR A 254 -6.36 17.78 -2.00
C TYR A 254 -7.41 17.68 -3.10
N ARG A 255 -7.91 16.46 -3.30
CA ARG A 255 -9.15 16.10 -3.98
C ARG A 255 -10.23 15.89 -2.92
N THR A 256 -11.45 16.31 -3.19
CA THR A 256 -12.56 16.15 -2.24
C THR A 256 -13.54 15.09 -2.71
N GLU A 257 -14.08 14.35 -1.74
CA GLU A 257 -15.21 13.43 -1.88
C GLU A 257 -16.22 13.74 -0.78
N LEU A 258 -16.56 15.02 -0.68
CA LEU A 258 -17.43 15.52 0.35
C LEU A 258 -18.88 15.36 -0.06
N GLY A 259 -19.18 15.42 -1.36
CA GLY A 259 -20.52 15.31 -1.88
C GLY A 259 -21.47 16.38 -1.35
N GLU A 260 -22.70 16.29 -1.83
CA GLU A 260 -23.82 17.11 -1.41
C GLU A 260 -24.95 16.22 -0.88
N THR A 261 -25.79 16.78 0.00
CA THR A 261 -26.90 16.04 0.59
C THR A 261 -27.79 15.45 -0.51
N SER A 262 -27.85 14.13 -0.57
CA SER A 262 -28.69 13.41 -1.50
C SER A 262 -30.14 13.34 -0.97
N GLY A 263 -31.05 12.82 -1.79
CA GLY A 263 -32.40 12.47 -1.32
C GLY A 263 -32.43 11.25 -0.39
N ASP A 264 -31.30 10.56 -0.22
CA ASP A 264 -31.13 9.35 0.58
C ASP A 264 -30.73 9.71 2.02
N SER A 265 -31.21 8.94 3.00
CA SER A 265 -30.99 9.27 4.41
C SER A 265 -29.57 8.94 4.91
N MET A 266 -28.84 8.06 4.23
CA MET A 266 -27.57 7.49 4.69
C MET A 266 -26.36 7.96 3.88
N THR A 267 -26.59 8.43 2.64
CA THR A 267 -25.52 8.78 1.70
C THR A 267 -25.52 10.27 1.33
N VAL A 268 -24.42 10.69 0.69
CA VAL A 268 -24.28 11.95 -0.04
C VAL A 268 -23.87 11.62 -1.47
N ASP A 269 -24.38 12.39 -2.43
CA ASP A 269 -24.02 12.22 -3.85
C ASP A 269 -22.78 13.07 -4.13
N LEU A 270 -21.77 12.49 -4.79
CA LEU A 270 -20.61 13.25 -5.24
C LEU A 270 -21.04 14.24 -6.32
N THR A 271 -20.50 15.45 -6.27
CA THR A 271 -20.80 16.45 -7.31
C THR A 271 -20.23 16.01 -8.66
N PRO A 272 -20.76 16.51 -9.80
CA PRO A 272 -20.19 16.19 -11.11
C PRO A 272 -18.69 16.51 -11.24
N TYR A 273 -18.20 17.54 -10.53
CA TYR A 273 -16.79 17.91 -10.52
C TYR A 273 -15.92 16.97 -9.66
N GLU A 274 -16.49 16.43 -8.58
CA GLU A 274 -15.84 15.38 -7.78
C GLU A 274 -15.79 14.06 -8.58
N ILE A 275 -16.87 13.69 -9.29
CA ILE A 275 -16.89 12.53 -10.21
C ILE A 275 -15.84 12.72 -11.32
N ALA A 276 -15.80 13.89 -11.96
CA ALA A 276 -14.78 14.21 -12.95
C ALA A 276 -13.35 14.03 -12.39
N SER A 277 -13.12 14.54 -11.18
CA SER A 277 -11.83 14.39 -10.49
C SER A 277 -11.51 12.92 -10.25
N GLN A 278 -12.45 12.13 -9.73
CA GLN A 278 -12.26 10.69 -9.51
C GLN A 278 -11.87 9.95 -10.78
N LEU A 279 -12.61 10.16 -11.87
CA LEU A 279 -12.32 9.53 -13.16
C LEU A 279 -10.94 9.92 -13.69
N SER A 280 -10.61 11.21 -13.65
CA SER A 280 -9.32 11.69 -14.18
C SER A 280 -8.12 11.15 -13.42
N TYR A 281 -8.12 11.19 -12.08
CA TYR A 281 -6.97 10.71 -11.33
C TYR A 281 -6.84 9.18 -11.37
N MET A 282 -7.96 8.46 -11.35
CA MET A 282 -7.95 7.00 -11.42
C MET A 282 -7.51 6.49 -12.79
N LEU A 283 -7.93 7.15 -13.88
CA LEU A 283 -7.69 6.64 -15.24
C LEU A 283 -6.46 7.23 -15.92
N ILE A 284 -6.09 8.48 -15.62
CA ILE A 284 -4.97 9.17 -16.28
C ILE A 284 -3.97 9.81 -15.29
N GLY A 285 -4.17 9.68 -13.99
CA GLY A 285 -3.21 10.11 -12.97
C GLY A 285 -3.00 11.63 -12.88
N SER A 286 -3.92 12.44 -13.39
CA SER A 286 -3.84 13.90 -13.39
C SER A 286 -5.22 14.54 -13.28
N MET A 287 -5.26 15.87 -13.23
CA MET A 287 -6.49 16.66 -13.15
C MET A 287 -7.43 16.46 -14.36
N PRO A 288 -8.74 16.72 -14.21
CA PRO A 288 -9.69 16.69 -15.33
C PRO A 288 -9.27 17.62 -16.46
N ASP A 289 -9.32 17.11 -17.69
CA ASP A 289 -9.19 17.96 -18.87
C ASP A 289 -10.46 18.79 -19.13
N GLN A 290 -10.38 19.74 -20.06
CA GLN A 290 -11.49 20.65 -20.34
C GLN A 290 -12.75 19.91 -20.80
N ALA A 291 -12.62 18.83 -21.57
CA ALA A 291 -13.77 18.06 -22.04
C ALA A 291 -14.52 17.38 -20.88
N LEU A 292 -13.79 16.89 -19.88
CA LEU A 292 -14.38 16.28 -18.69
C LEU A 292 -15.02 17.33 -17.76
N ILE A 293 -14.41 18.51 -17.63
CA ILE A 293 -14.99 19.65 -16.90
C ILE A 293 -16.27 20.15 -17.59
N ASP A 294 -16.28 20.21 -18.92
CA ASP A 294 -17.46 20.62 -19.69
C ASP A 294 -18.60 19.58 -19.56
N ALA A 295 -18.28 18.28 -19.55
CA ALA A 295 -19.24 17.21 -19.29
C ALA A 295 -19.84 17.30 -17.87
N ALA A 296 -19.02 17.61 -16.86
CA ALA A 296 -19.48 17.88 -15.50
C ALA A 296 -20.44 19.08 -15.47
N ALA A 297 -20.08 20.18 -16.13
CA ALA A 297 -20.91 21.39 -16.20
C ALA A 297 -22.23 21.19 -16.95
N ALA A 298 -22.25 20.27 -17.94
CA ALA A 298 -23.43 19.93 -18.71
C ALA A 298 -24.40 18.97 -18.00
N GLY A 299 -23.99 18.36 -16.87
CA GLY A 299 -24.75 17.32 -16.18
C GLY A 299 -24.63 15.93 -16.82
N ASP A 300 -23.69 15.73 -17.74
CA ASP A 300 -23.51 14.43 -18.41
C ASP A 300 -23.05 13.35 -17.40
N LEU A 301 -22.27 13.77 -16.39
CA LEU A 301 -21.75 12.89 -15.33
C LEU A 301 -22.79 12.49 -14.27
N ASP A 302 -24.03 13.00 -14.37
CA ASP A 302 -25.15 12.55 -13.51
C ASP A 302 -25.73 11.21 -13.97
N THR A 303 -25.27 10.67 -15.10
CA THR A 303 -25.82 9.46 -15.71
C THR A 303 -24.74 8.40 -15.95
N PRO A 304 -25.05 7.10 -15.78
CA PRO A 304 -24.10 6.03 -16.08
C PRO A 304 -23.60 6.06 -17.53
N THR A 305 -24.45 6.44 -18.50
CA THR A 305 -24.06 6.52 -19.91
C THR A 305 -23.08 7.67 -20.18
N GLY A 306 -23.28 8.83 -19.55
CA GLY A 306 -22.35 9.96 -19.70
C GLY A 306 -21.01 9.69 -19.02
N ILE A 307 -21.03 9.05 -17.83
CA ILE A 307 -19.81 8.53 -17.18
C ILE A 307 -19.07 7.57 -18.12
N GLN A 308 -19.75 6.54 -18.63
CA GLN A 308 -19.14 5.54 -19.52
C GLN A 308 -18.50 6.19 -20.76
N THR A 309 -19.16 7.19 -21.36
CA THR A 309 -18.63 7.91 -22.51
C THR A 309 -17.29 8.60 -22.21
N GLN A 310 -17.14 9.17 -21.00
CA GLN A 310 -15.89 9.79 -20.59
C GLN A 310 -14.84 8.75 -20.17
N VAL A 311 -15.25 7.65 -19.55
CA VAL A 311 -14.36 6.53 -19.20
C VAL A 311 -13.70 5.95 -20.46
N ASP A 312 -14.48 5.64 -21.50
CA ASP A 312 -13.96 5.11 -22.76
C ASP A 312 -12.92 6.07 -23.37
N ARG A 313 -13.21 7.37 -23.36
CA ARG A 313 -12.31 8.41 -23.87
C ARG A 313 -11.02 8.52 -23.04
N LEU A 314 -11.11 8.41 -21.71
CA LEU A 314 -9.96 8.54 -20.82
C LEU A 314 -9.08 7.29 -20.88
N LEU A 315 -9.66 6.09 -21.06
CA LEU A 315 -8.91 4.86 -21.29
C LEU A 315 -8.11 4.91 -22.61
N ASP A 316 -8.64 5.59 -23.63
CA ASP A 316 -7.94 5.84 -24.90
C ASP A 316 -6.81 6.90 -24.79
N ASP A 317 -6.71 7.66 -23.69
CA ASP A 317 -5.63 8.62 -23.47
C ASP A 317 -4.30 7.87 -23.18
N PRO A 318 -3.18 8.25 -23.82
CA PRO A 318 -1.87 7.62 -23.56
C PRO A 318 -1.45 7.60 -22.09
N ARG A 319 -1.86 8.61 -21.30
CA ARG A 319 -1.60 8.68 -19.85
C ARG A 319 -2.29 7.58 -19.06
N SER A 320 -3.30 6.92 -19.64
CA SER A 320 -3.90 5.74 -19.03
C SER A 320 -2.95 4.55 -19.01
N THR A 321 -2.13 4.38 -20.07
CA THR A 321 -1.07 3.38 -20.07
C THR A 321 -0.02 3.70 -19.00
N GLU A 322 0.35 4.97 -18.83
CA GLU A 322 1.29 5.40 -17.78
C GLU A 322 0.75 5.14 -16.38
N THR A 323 -0.55 5.32 -16.16
CA THR A 323 -1.21 4.99 -14.89
C THR A 323 -1.15 3.50 -14.58
N ILE A 324 -1.40 2.65 -15.59
CA ILE A 324 -1.29 1.19 -15.45
C ILE A 324 0.17 0.76 -15.21
N GLN A 325 1.14 1.36 -15.90
CA GLN A 325 2.56 1.10 -15.65
C GLN A 325 2.94 1.46 -14.20
N ARG A 326 2.45 2.59 -13.69
CA ARG A 326 2.67 3.02 -12.31
C ARG A 326 2.03 2.05 -11.31
N PHE A 327 0.83 1.55 -11.60
CA PHE A 327 0.21 0.47 -10.82
C PHE A 327 1.13 -0.74 -10.73
N VAL A 328 1.61 -1.26 -11.85
CA VAL A 328 2.49 -2.45 -11.85
C VAL A 328 3.78 -2.20 -11.07
N VAL A 329 4.37 -1.01 -11.21
CA VAL A 329 5.58 -0.63 -10.45
C VAL A 329 5.31 -0.64 -8.94
N GLN A 330 4.19 -0.06 -8.49
CA GLN A 330 3.84 0.00 -7.06
C GLN A 330 3.40 -1.37 -6.51
N TRP A 331 2.56 -2.08 -7.27
CA TRP A 331 2.06 -3.41 -6.92
C TRP A 331 3.22 -4.39 -6.71
N MET A 332 4.24 -4.33 -7.56
CA MET A 332 5.44 -5.16 -7.47
C MET A 332 6.57 -4.55 -6.61
N HIS A 333 6.36 -3.39 -5.95
CA HIS A 333 7.38 -2.68 -5.17
C HIS A 333 8.69 -2.42 -5.94
N VAL A 334 8.58 -2.09 -7.22
CA VAL A 334 9.72 -1.85 -8.12
C VAL A 334 10.21 -0.39 -8.05
N ASP A 335 9.43 0.51 -7.45
CA ASP A 335 9.77 1.92 -7.23
C ASP A 335 11.08 2.11 -6.44
N ARG A 336 11.44 1.16 -5.57
CA ARG A 336 12.72 1.17 -4.84
C ARG A 336 13.95 0.79 -5.68
N LEU A 337 13.79 0.29 -6.91
CA LEU A 337 14.91 -0.09 -7.78
C LEU A 337 15.87 1.09 -8.05
N LEU A 338 15.31 2.30 -8.08
CA LEU A 338 16.00 3.55 -8.34
C LEU A 338 16.47 4.26 -7.07
N THR A 339 16.43 3.60 -5.91
CA THR A 339 16.87 4.16 -4.63
C THR A 339 18.05 3.37 -4.06
N SER A 340 18.67 3.91 -3.01
CA SER A 340 19.74 3.23 -2.26
C SER A 340 19.24 1.97 -1.53
N ALA A 341 17.93 1.78 -1.38
CA ALA A 341 17.33 0.60 -0.76
C ALA A 341 17.62 -0.69 -1.55
N VAL A 342 17.88 -0.59 -2.86
CA VAL A 342 18.32 -1.71 -3.69
C VAL A 342 19.81 -1.54 -3.98
N SER A 343 20.66 -2.01 -3.07
CA SER A 343 22.13 -2.04 -3.25
C SER A 343 22.59 -3.35 -3.89
N ARG A 344 23.59 -3.32 -4.76
CA ARG A 344 24.22 -4.52 -5.35
C ARG A 344 25.71 -4.46 -5.18
N ASP A 345 26.30 -5.63 -4.94
CA ASP A 345 27.73 -5.78 -4.78
C ASP A 345 28.40 -5.70 -6.17
N ASP A 346 29.23 -4.67 -6.37
CA ASP A 346 29.93 -4.43 -7.64
C ASP A 346 30.93 -5.53 -8.01
N THR A 347 31.40 -6.32 -7.03
CA THR A 347 32.29 -7.45 -7.28
C THR A 347 31.49 -8.65 -7.80
N ALA A 348 30.30 -8.89 -7.25
CA ALA A 348 29.39 -9.93 -7.68
C ALA A 348 28.73 -9.60 -9.04
N TYR A 349 28.39 -8.32 -9.27
CA TYR A 349 27.63 -7.86 -10.44
C TYR A 349 28.31 -6.69 -11.16
N PRO A 350 29.50 -6.91 -11.75
CA PRO A 350 30.25 -5.84 -12.41
C PRO A 350 29.43 -5.25 -13.57
N GLY A 351 29.35 -3.92 -13.60
CA GLY A 351 28.64 -3.18 -14.66
C GLY A 351 27.15 -2.94 -14.39
N PHE A 352 26.62 -3.35 -13.24
CA PHE A 352 25.25 -3.01 -12.83
C PHE A 352 25.13 -1.54 -12.37
N ALA A 353 25.22 -0.63 -13.35
CA ALA A 353 25.19 0.81 -13.14
C ALA A 353 23.76 1.38 -13.10
N TRP A 354 23.64 2.67 -12.80
CA TRP A 354 22.37 3.40 -12.80
C TRP A 354 21.61 3.27 -14.12
N GLU A 355 22.32 3.33 -15.24
CA GLU A 355 21.73 3.23 -16.58
C GLU A 355 21.08 1.87 -16.84
N VAL A 356 21.61 0.79 -16.24
CA VAL A 356 21.00 -0.54 -16.33
C VAL A 356 19.69 -0.57 -15.56
N ARG A 357 19.63 0.07 -14.38
CA ARG A 357 18.40 0.17 -13.59
C ARG A 357 17.32 0.94 -14.33
N GLN A 358 17.67 2.06 -14.96
CA GLN A 358 16.76 2.81 -15.82
C GLN A 358 16.26 1.95 -16.99
N ALA A 359 17.18 1.22 -17.64
CA ALA A 359 16.81 0.33 -18.74
C ALA A 359 15.88 -0.82 -18.32
N MET A 360 16.00 -1.32 -17.08
CA MET A 360 15.04 -2.29 -16.50
C MET A 360 13.66 -1.66 -16.30
N MET A 361 13.57 -0.41 -15.83
CA MET A 361 12.30 0.31 -15.69
C MET A 361 11.64 0.55 -17.05
N ASP A 362 12.41 0.98 -18.04
CA ASP A 362 11.95 1.18 -19.42
C ASP A 362 11.40 -0.11 -20.03
N GLU A 363 12.08 -1.24 -19.79
CA GLU A 363 11.63 -2.54 -20.30
C GLU A 363 10.34 -3.00 -19.62
N LEU A 364 10.21 -2.86 -18.30
CA LEU A 364 8.97 -3.17 -17.59
C LEU A 364 7.81 -2.30 -18.09
N ALA A 365 8.05 -1.00 -18.30
CA ALA A 365 7.06 -0.10 -18.86
C ALA A 365 6.64 -0.52 -20.28
N SER A 366 7.60 -0.87 -21.14
CA SER A 366 7.33 -1.37 -22.50
C SER A 366 6.58 -2.70 -22.49
N PHE A 367 6.87 -3.60 -21.55
CA PHE A 367 6.19 -4.88 -21.40
C PHE A 367 4.71 -4.68 -21.04
N VAL A 368 4.43 -3.88 -20.01
CA VAL A 368 3.06 -3.57 -19.58
C VAL A 368 2.26 -2.87 -20.70
N ALA A 369 2.87 -1.91 -21.39
CA ALA A 369 2.25 -1.27 -22.55
C ALA A 369 1.93 -2.28 -23.66
N GLY A 370 2.86 -3.19 -23.98
CA GLY A 370 2.66 -4.21 -24.99
C GLY A 370 1.51 -5.18 -24.66
N ILE A 371 1.39 -5.61 -23.40
CA ILE A 371 0.26 -6.45 -22.95
C ILE A 371 -1.05 -5.71 -23.20
N ARG A 372 -1.17 -4.46 -22.73
CA ARG A 372 -2.38 -3.65 -22.92
C ARG A 372 -2.71 -3.43 -24.40
N GLU A 373 -1.73 -3.00 -25.20
CA GLU A 373 -1.92 -2.71 -26.64
C GLU A 373 -2.38 -3.94 -27.44
N SER A 374 -1.94 -5.12 -27.03
CA SER A 374 -2.38 -6.39 -27.64
C SER A 374 -3.77 -6.85 -27.20
N GLY A 375 -4.39 -6.17 -26.22
CA GLY A 375 -5.63 -6.61 -25.57
C GLY A 375 -5.43 -7.81 -24.66
N GLY A 376 -4.23 -8.00 -24.12
CA GLY A 376 -3.86 -9.14 -23.29
C GLY A 376 -4.54 -9.12 -21.91
N SER A 377 -4.82 -10.31 -21.40
CA SER A 377 -5.45 -10.51 -20.09
C SER A 377 -4.43 -10.60 -18.95
N PHE A 378 -4.93 -10.79 -17.73
CA PHE A 378 -4.11 -11.09 -16.57
C PHE A 378 -3.21 -12.32 -16.80
N SER A 379 -3.74 -13.38 -17.43
CA SER A 379 -2.96 -14.57 -17.78
C SER A 379 -1.79 -14.24 -18.72
N ASP A 380 -2.01 -13.37 -19.72
CA ASP A 380 -0.95 -12.93 -20.63
C ASP A 380 0.12 -12.11 -19.89
N LEU A 381 -0.27 -11.23 -18.96
CA LEU A 381 0.65 -10.49 -18.10
C LEU A 381 1.57 -11.43 -17.30
N MET A 382 1.01 -12.55 -16.83
CA MET A 382 1.75 -13.54 -16.04
C MET A 382 2.60 -14.48 -16.88
N THR A 383 2.29 -14.71 -18.16
CA THR A 383 2.93 -15.78 -18.94
C THR A 383 3.71 -15.32 -20.17
N SER A 384 3.47 -14.10 -20.67
CA SER A 384 4.09 -13.62 -21.91
C SER A 384 5.61 -13.60 -21.86
N THR A 385 6.26 -14.24 -22.83
CA THR A 385 7.72 -14.29 -22.98
C THR A 385 8.30 -13.11 -23.76
N SER A 386 7.46 -12.15 -24.14
CA SER A 386 7.88 -11.03 -24.96
C SER A 386 8.76 -10.07 -24.16
N MET A 387 9.81 -9.55 -24.80
CA MET A 387 10.71 -8.55 -24.22
C MET A 387 11.14 -7.57 -25.31
N ASN A 388 11.29 -6.30 -24.94
CA ASN A 388 11.78 -5.25 -25.84
C ASN A 388 12.96 -4.49 -25.21
N PRO A 389 14.12 -5.15 -25.02
CA PRO A 389 15.28 -4.53 -24.40
C PRO A 389 15.82 -3.37 -25.25
N ASN A 390 16.13 -2.25 -24.59
CA ASN A 390 16.94 -1.19 -25.20
C ASN A 390 18.42 -1.64 -25.30
N GLN A 391 19.26 -0.83 -25.94
CA GLN A 391 20.68 -1.18 -26.14
C GLN A 391 21.42 -1.43 -24.82
N THR A 392 21.18 -0.62 -23.79
CA THR A 392 21.84 -0.75 -22.48
C THR A 392 21.51 -2.09 -21.82
N LEU A 393 20.24 -2.49 -21.83
CA LEU A 393 19.80 -3.74 -21.23
C LEU A 393 20.30 -4.95 -22.04
N ALA A 394 20.29 -4.82 -23.37
CA ALA A 394 20.79 -5.83 -24.29
C ALA A 394 22.28 -6.10 -24.06
N ASP A 395 23.10 -5.05 -23.97
CA ASP A 395 24.53 -5.14 -23.71
C ASP A 395 24.83 -5.77 -22.33
N PHE A 396 24.04 -5.43 -21.31
CA PHE A 396 24.21 -5.96 -19.96
C PHE A 396 23.93 -7.46 -19.87
N TYR A 397 22.87 -7.95 -20.52
CA TYR A 397 22.52 -9.38 -20.51
C TYR A 397 23.14 -10.19 -21.66
N GLY A 398 23.78 -9.55 -22.63
CA GLY A 398 24.32 -10.23 -23.82
C GLY A 398 23.23 -10.78 -24.75
N ILE A 399 22.10 -10.08 -24.84
CA ILE A 399 20.97 -10.39 -25.74
C ILE A 399 20.90 -9.35 -26.87
N GLU A 400 20.05 -9.56 -27.87
CA GLU A 400 19.85 -8.56 -28.94
C GLU A 400 18.94 -7.42 -28.45
N PRO A 401 19.09 -6.18 -28.94
CA PRO A 401 18.11 -5.11 -28.68
C PRO A 401 16.84 -5.27 -29.53
N GLY A 402 15.72 -4.74 -29.03
CA GLY A 402 14.43 -4.71 -29.73
C GLY A 402 13.53 -5.92 -29.46
N PRO A 403 12.31 -5.95 -30.05
CA PRO A 403 11.28 -6.94 -29.71
C PRO A 403 11.71 -8.36 -30.02
N GLN A 404 11.62 -9.25 -29.03
CA GLN A 404 11.95 -10.67 -29.17
C GLN A 404 11.22 -11.52 -28.12
N GLU A 405 11.13 -12.82 -28.38
CA GLU A 405 10.60 -13.79 -27.42
C GLU A 405 11.75 -14.49 -26.69
N LEU A 406 11.71 -14.47 -25.37
CA LEU A 406 12.71 -15.07 -24.49
C LEU A 406 12.02 -16.08 -23.57
N ALA A 407 12.22 -17.37 -23.85
CA ALA A 407 11.58 -18.45 -23.09
C ALA A 407 11.98 -18.45 -21.59
N ASP A 408 13.17 -17.96 -21.28
CA ASP A 408 13.68 -17.72 -19.93
C ASP A 408 13.15 -16.41 -19.31
N ARG A 409 12.10 -15.81 -19.87
CA ARG A 409 11.46 -14.59 -19.36
C ARG A 409 9.93 -14.73 -19.30
N PRO A 410 9.37 -15.74 -18.61
CA PRO A 410 7.92 -15.88 -18.48
C PRO A 410 7.30 -14.72 -17.67
N GLY A 411 6.58 -13.85 -18.37
CA GLY A 411 5.71 -12.82 -17.82
C GLY A 411 6.34 -11.81 -16.85
N LEU A 412 5.46 -11.22 -16.03
CA LEU A 412 5.77 -10.13 -15.10
C LEU A 412 6.81 -10.52 -14.05
N LEU A 413 6.71 -11.71 -13.47
CA LEU A 413 7.59 -12.14 -12.38
C LEU A 413 9.04 -12.39 -12.84
N ALA A 414 9.25 -12.68 -14.13
CA ALA A 414 10.59 -12.86 -14.71
C ALA A 414 11.22 -11.57 -15.25
N ARG A 415 10.53 -10.42 -15.09
CA ARG A 415 11.07 -9.13 -15.54
C ARG A 415 12.32 -8.77 -14.73
N PRO A 416 13.41 -8.30 -15.38
CA PRO A 416 14.62 -7.81 -14.73
C PRO A 416 14.39 -6.88 -13.54
N ALA A 417 13.47 -5.91 -13.68
CA ALA A 417 13.17 -4.95 -12.63
C ALA A 417 12.58 -5.62 -11.38
N VAL A 418 11.65 -6.57 -11.55
CA VAL A 418 11.03 -7.32 -10.44
C VAL A 418 12.05 -8.23 -9.77
N LEU A 419 12.75 -9.06 -10.56
CA LEU A 419 13.75 -10.01 -10.04
C LEU A 419 14.88 -9.32 -9.28
N THR A 420 15.34 -8.18 -9.79
CA THR A 420 16.41 -7.39 -9.21
C THR A 420 15.92 -6.64 -7.98
N THR A 421 14.68 -6.17 -7.94
CA THR A 421 14.21 -5.44 -6.75
C THR A 421 14.07 -6.38 -5.54
N HIS A 422 13.71 -7.64 -5.76
CA HIS A 422 13.48 -8.64 -4.71
C HIS A 422 14.65 -9.61 -4.56
N ALA A 423 15.86 -9.07 -4.39
CA ALA A 423 17.08 -9.88 -4.21
C ALA A 423 18.07 -9.25 -3.22
N PHE A 424 19.00 -10.06 -2.72
CA PHE A 424 20.09 -9.61 -1.86
C PHE A 424 21.20 -8.95 -2.68
N PRO A 425 22.10 -8.15 -2.05
CA PRO A 425 23.18 -7.48 -2.75
C PRO A 425 24.12 -8.40 -3.54
N GLN A 426 24.32 -9.64 -3.08
CA GLN A 426 25.26 -10.61 -3.66
C GLN A 426 24.59 -11.82 -4.29
N SER A 427 23.28 -12.04 -4.13
CA SER A 427 22.59 -13.24 -4.59
C SER A 427 21.11 -13.00 -4.92
N GLY A 428 20.47 -13.95 -5.58
CA GLY A 428 19.01 -14.03 -5.57
C GLY A 428 18.47 -14.17 -4.14
N SER A 429 17.16 -14.01 -3.98
CA SER A 429 16.49 -14.18 -2.69
C SER A 429 15.17 -14.92 -2.86
N PRO A 430 15.11 -16.24 -2.60
CA PRO A 430 13.85 -16.97 -2.61
C PRO A 430 12.87 -16.38 -1.59
N ILE A 431 13.35 -15.92 -0.42
CA ILE A 431 12.52 -15.32 0.63
C ILE A 431 11.75 -14.09 0.09
N HIS A 432 12.44 -13.01 -0.28
CA HIS A 432 11.77 -11.80 -0.80
C HIS A 432 10.89 -12.05 -2.03
N ARG A 433 11.27 -12.97 -2.93
CA ARG A 433 10.46 -13.31 -4.11
C ARG A 433 9.22 -14.12 -3.73
N GLY A 434 9.31 -15.00 -2.75
CA GLY A 434 8.18 -15.71 -2.16
C GLY A 434 7.23 -14.77 -1.41
N VAL A 435 7.75 -13.81 -0.64
CA VAL A 435 6.98 -12.76 0.03
C VAL A 435 6.21 -11.93 -0.99
N LEU A 436 6.87 -11.52 -2.08
CA LEU A 436 6.23 -10.81 -3.18
C LEU A 436 5.01 -11.60 -3.71
N VAL A 437 5.19 -12.88 -4.04
CA VAL A 437 4.09 -13.71 -4.56
C VAL A 437 2.99 -13.86 -3.50
N ARG A 438 3.34 -14.14 -2.24
CA ARG A 438 2.37 -14.33 -1.15
C ARG A 438 1.52 -13.08 -0.89
N GLU A 439 2.16 -11.93 -0.70
CA GLU A 439 1.44 -10.70 -0.34
C GLU A 439 0.75 -10.06 -1.55
N ARG A 440 1.36 -10.12 -2.74
CA ARG A 440 0.89 -9.35 -3.90
C ARG A 440 0.05 -10.14 -4.88
N LEU A 441 0.18 -11.47 -4.92
CA LEU A 441 -0.60 -12.33 -5.80
C LEU A 441 -1.66 -13.14 -5.06
N PHE A 442 -1.48 -13.43 -3.77
CA PHE A 442 -2.49 -14.10 -2.94
C PHE A 442 -3.17 -13.19 -1.93
N CYS A 443 -2.81 -11.89 -1.88
CA CYS A 443 -3.37 -10.92 -0.94
C CYS A 443 -3.29 -11.40 0.52
N TYR A 444 -2.26 -12.19 0.82
CA TYR A 444 -2.04 -12.77 2.12
C TYR A 444 -1.05 -11.90 2.88
N GLU A 445 -1.53 -11.14 3.85
CA GLU A 445 -0.69 -10.34 4.74
C GLU A 445 0.12 -11.26 5.66
N LEU A 446 1.44 -11.20 5.53
CA LEU A 446 2.35 -11.91 6.42
C LEU A 446 2.51 -11.11 7.71
N GLU A 447 2.39 -11.78 8.85
CA GLU A 447 2.73 -11.16 10.13
C GLU A 447 4.23 -10.79 10.15
N PRO A 448 4.59 -9.59 10.64
CA PRO A 448 5.98 -9.23 10.78
C PRO A 448 6.67 -10.22 11.74
N PRO A 449 7.95 -10.55 11.51
CA PRO A 449 8.70 -11.40 12.43
C PRO A 449 8.74 -10.76 13.83
N PRO A 450 8.83 -11.57 14.91
CA PRO A 450 8.97 -11.06 16.27
C PRO A 450 10.12 -10.05 16.38
N ASN A 451 9.90 -8.94 17.10
CA ASN A 451 10.88 -7.85 17.18
C ASN A 451 12.21 -8.27 17.85
N ASP A 452 12.21 -9.35 18.62
CA ASP A 452 13.38 -9.95 19.28
C ASP A 452 14.11 -10.99 18.39
N LEU A 453 13.56 -11.31 17.22
CA LEU A 453 14.18 -12.23 16.27
C LEU A 453 15.26 -11.50 15.46
N VAL A 454 16.53 -11.86 15.68
CA VAL A 454 17.64 -11.38 14.86
C VAL A 454 17.68 -12.18 13.56
N VAL A 455 17.11 -11.62 12.50
CA VAL A 455 17.16 -12.21 11.15
C VAL A 455 18.54 -11.98 10.54
N MET A 456 19.37 -13.02 10.55
CA MET A 456 20.66 -13.02 9.87
C MET A 456 20.50 -13.66 8.49
N VAL A 457 20.96 -12.97 7.44
CA VAL A 457 21.12 -13.61 6.13
C VAL A 457 22.17 -14.72 6.29
N PRO A 458 21.88 -15.99 5.95
CA PRO A 458 22.84 -17.08 6.09
C PRO A 458 24.15 -16.75 5.37
N GLU A 459 25.32 -17.21 5.80
CA GLU A 459 26.55 -16.95 5.04
C GLU A 459 26.55 -17.68 3.69
N ILE A 460 27.29 -17.17 2.71
CA ILE A 460 27.50 -17.87 1.44
C ILE A 460 28.63 -18.88 1.65
N GLU A 461 28.29 -20.18 1.58
CA GLU A 461 29.26 -21.27 1.74
C GLU A 461 29.66 -21.89 0.39
N GLU A 462 30.94 -22.21 0.21
CA GLU A 462 31.45 -22.81 -1.02
C GLU A 462 30.90 -24.24 -1.19
N GLY A 463 30.23 -24.49 -2.33
CA GLY A 463 29.68 -25.81 -2.66
C GLY A 463 28.28 -26.08 -2.11
N VAL A 464 27.66 -25.12 -1.42
CA VAL A 464 26.25 -25.17 -1.00
C VAL A 464 25.43 -24.34 -1.99
N SER A 465 24.36 -24.91 -2.53
CA SER A 465 23.44 -24.17 -3.40
C SER A 465 22.69 -23.08 -2.63
N ASN A 466 22.20 -22.06 -3.32
CA ASN A 466 21.45 -20.98 -2.68
C ASN A 466 20.15 -21.50 -2.02
N ARG A 467 19.47 -22.46 -2.66
CA ARG A 467 18.39 -23.24 -2.05
C ARG A 467 18.80 -23.95 -0.77
N GLU A 468 19.83 -24.81 -0.79
CA GLU A 468 20.28 -25.55 0.40
C GLU A 468 20.65 -24.61 1.55
N ARG A 469 21.22 -23.44 1.24
CA ARG A 469 21.54 -22.38 2.21
C ARG A 469 20.30 -21.84 2.92
N PHE A 470 19.21 -21.60 2.18
CA PHE A 470 17.96 -21.11 2.78
C PHE A 470 17.16 -22.22 3.46
N GLU A 471 17.18 -23.46 2.94
CA GLU A 471 16.56 -24.61 3.63
C GLU A 471 17.19 -24.84 5.02
N GLN A 472 18.53 -24.78 5.12
CA GLN A 472 19.23 -24.88 6.41
C GLN A 472 18.85 -23.77 7.40
N HIS A 473 18.52 -22.58 6.91
CA HIS A 473 18.07 -21.47 7.73
C HIS A 473 16.64 -21.69 8.24
N SER A 474 15.76 -22.14 7.34
CA SER A 474 14.34 -22.35 7.61
C SER A 474 14.04 -23.57 8.48
N ASP A 475 15.00 -24.48 8.66
CA ASP A 475 14.95 -25.59 9.62
C ASP A 475 15.03 -25.12 11.09
N GLN A 476 15.36 -23.86 11.36
CA GLN A 476 15.33 -23.29 12.71
C GLN A 476 13.86 -23.13 13.18
N PRO A 477 13.48 -23.61 14.39
CA PRO A 477 12.10 -23.52 14.87
C PRO A 477 11.50 -22.11 14.91
N ALA A 478 12.35 -21.09 15.10
CA ALA A 478 11.91 -19.68 15.10
C ALA A 478 11.59 -19.13 13.69
N CYS A 479 12.06 -19.79 12.63
CA CYS A 479 11.93 -19.33 11.25
C CYS A 479 10.90 -20.17 10.46
N SER A 480 10.74 -21.45 10.78
CA SER A 480 9.95 -22.40 9.97
C SER A 480 8.49 -21.99 9.76
N GLY A 481 7.87 -21.31 10.73
CA GLY A 481 6.46 -20.90 10.67
C GLY A 481 6.15 -19.89 9.56
N CYS A 482 7.04 -18.93 9.31
CA CYS A 482 6.85 -17.98 8.19
C CYS A 482 7.37 -18.58 6.88
N HIS A 483 8.50 -19.29 6.94
CA HIS A 483 9.19 -19.79 5.76
C HIS A 483 8.42 -20.90 5.02
N GLU A 484 7.55 -21.66 5.69
CA GLU A 484 6.65 -22.61 5.01
C GLU A 484 5.67 -21.94 4.03
N LEU A 485 5.38 -20.65 4.24
CA LEU A 485 4.48 -19.86 3.38
C LEU A 485 5.22 -19.22 2.20
N ILE A 486 6.54 -19.09 2.30
CA ILE A 486 7.37 -18.19 1.49
C ILE A 486 8.34 -18.98 0.62
N ASP A 487 9.17 -19.81 1.23
CA ASP A 487 10.32 -20.43 0.55
C ASP A 487 9.90 -21.34 -0.61
N PRO A 488 8.86 -22.20 -0.48
CA PRO A 488 8.42 -23.04 -1.59
C PRO A 488 8.00 -22.25 -2.82
N LEU A 489 7.44 -21.05 -2.66
CA LEU A 489 7.12 -20.13 -3.77
C LEU A 489 8.40 -19.50 -4.34
N GLY A 490 9.30 -19.09 -3.45
CA GLY A 490 10.58 -18.46 -3.77
C GLY A 490 11.54 -19.32 -4.58
N PHE A 491 11.53 -20.65 -4.38
CA PHE A 491 12.45 -21.55 -5.07
C PHE A 491 12.25 -21.63 -6.59
N GLY A 492 11.05 -21.29 -7.10
CA GLY A 492 10.82 -21.18 -8.55
C GLY A 492 11.71 -20.16 -9.24
N PHE A 493 12.28 -19.21 -8.48
CA PHE A 493 13.12 -18.15 -8.99
C PHE A 493 14.63 -18.43 -8.93
N GLU A 494 15.06 -19.61 -8.47
CA GLU A 494 16.49 -19.90 -8.23
C GLU A 494 17.33 -19.90 -9.52
N ALA A 495 16.69 -20.05 -10.69
CA ALA A 495 17.34 -19.89 -11.99
C ALA A 495 17.69 -18.42 -12.34
N TYR A 496 17.44 -17.45 -11.46
CA TYR A 496 17.73 -16.03 -11.68
C TYR A 496 18.57 -15.43 -10.54
N ASN A 497 19.70 -14.80 -10.90
CA ASN A 497 20.58 -14.17 -9.91
C ASN A 497 20.05 -12.84 -9.34
N GLY A 498 20.85 -12.15 -8.53
CA GLY A 498 20.45 -10.92 -7.84
C GLY A 498 20.23 -9.69 -8.73
N VAL A 499 20.67 -9.75 -10.00
CA VAL A 499 20.39 -8.73 -11.05
C VAL A 499 19.48 -9.28 -12.14
N GLY A 500 18.73 -10.35 -11.84
CA GLY A 500 17.74 -10.93 -12.72
C GLY A 500 18.30 -11.58 -13.99
N ALA A 501 19.60 -11.89 -14.06
CA ALA A 501 20.15 -12.67 -15.17
C ALA A 501 19.79 -14.15 -15.01
N PHE A 502 19.36 -14.80 -16.10
CA PHE A 502 19.07 -16.22 -16.12
C PHE A 502 20.35 -17.06 -16.04
N ILE A 503 20.34 -18.08 -15.20
CA ILE A 503 21.44 -19.01 -14.99
C ILE A 503 21.09 -20.33 -15.68
N ASN A 504 21.72 -20.58 -16.83
CA ASN A 504 21.52 -21.83 -17.57
C ASN A 504 22.36 -22.97 -16.97
N ASP A 505 21.95 -23.45 -15.80
CA ASP A 505 22.55 -24.59 -15.10
C ASP A 505 21.46 -25.60 -14.71
N SER A 506 21.49 -26.77 -15.36
CA SER A 506 20.54 -27.86 -15.12
C SER A 506 20.68 -28.52 -13.75
N SER A 507 21.69 -28.16 -12.94
CA SER A 507 21.84 -28.63 -11.58
C SER A 507 21.07 -27.79 -10.55
N ILE A 508 20.54 -26.63 -10.95
CA ILE A 508 19.67 -25.81 -10.10
C ILE A 508 18.34 -26.52 -9.92
N ASP A 509 17.97 -26.77 -8.67
CA ASP A 509 16.67 -27.30 -8.30
C ASP A 509 15.68 -26.16 -8.04
N ALA A 510 14.92 -25.80 -9.07
CA ALA A 510 13.89 -24.76 -9.03
C ALA A 510 12.50 -25.32 -8.70
N THR A 511 12.41 -26.55 -8.19
CA THR A 511 11.13 -27.14 -7.79
C THR A 511 10.57 -26.45 -6.55
N GLY A 512 9.26 -26.24 -6.55
CA GLY A 512 8.56 -25.58 -5.46
C GLY A 512 7.10 -26.03 -5.37
N ALA A 513 6.35 -25.37 -4.49
CA ALA A 513 4.93 -25.64 -4.31
C ALA A 513 4.16 -24.38 -3.91
N VAL A 514 2.93 -24.25 -4.41
CA VAL A 514 1.99 -23.26 -3.91
C VAL A 514 1.27 -23.82 -2.69
N THR A 515 1.56 -23.28 -1.52
CA THR A 515 0.94 -23.66 -0.24
C THR A 515 -0.09 -22.62 0.19
N HIS A 516 -1.01 -22.96 1.11
CA HIS A 516 -1.99 -22.02 1.68
C HIS A 516 -2.77 -21.22 0.62
N THR A 517 -3.44 -21.95 -0.28
CA THR A 517 -4.23 -21.42 -1.39
C THR A 517 -5.60 -22.12 -1.40
N GLU A 518 -6.64 -21.36 -1.72
CA GLU A 518 -7.99 -21.91 -1.92
C GLU A 518 -8.12 -22.65 -3.26
N SER A 519 -7.25 -22.33 -4.21
CA SER A 519 -7.18 -22.97 -5.52
C SER A 519 -6.77 -24.45 -5.40
N THR A 520 -7.61 -25.34 -5.95
CA THR A 520 -7.36 -26.80 -5.93
C THR A 520 -6.48 -27.29 -7.08
N ASN A 521 -6.23 -26.43 -8.06
CA ASN A 521 -5.41 -26.69 -9.25
C ASN A 521 -3.97 -26.19 -9.12
N LEU A 522 -3.65 -25.41 -8.08
CA LEU A 522 -2.28 -25.02 -7.78
C LEU A 522 -1.57 -26.16 -7.05
N ALA A 523 -0.38 -26.51 -7.55
CA ALA A 523 0.34 -27.70 -7.12
C ALA A 523 1.84 -27.42 -6.96
N SER A 524 2.64 -28.47 -7.00
CA SER A 524 4.08 -28.34 -7.24
C SER A 524 4.35 -27.78 -8.63
N PHE A 525 5.46 -27.09 -8.79
CA PHE A 525 5.96 -26.56 -10.06
C PHE A 525 7.46 -26.79 -10.15
N ASP A 526 8.01 -26.78 -11.37
CA ASP A 526 9.44 -26.76 -11.64
C ASP A 526 9.81 -25.48 -12.40
N GLY A 527 10.40 -24.52 -11.70
CA GLY A 527 10.78 -23.24 -12.28
C GLY A 527 9.68 -22.19 -12.36
N LEU A 528 10.08 -20.99 -12.76
CA LEU A 528 9.23 -19.81 -12.78
C LEU A 528 8.20 -19.83 -13.92
N ASP A 529 8.47 -20.52 -15.02
CA ASP A 529 7.53 -20.64 -16.14
C ASP A 529 6.30 -21.48 -15.76
N GLU A 530 6.50 -22.63 -15.12
CA GLU A 530 5.38 -23.42 -14.59
C GLU A 530 4.63 -22.68 -13.48
N LEU A 531 5.34 -22.05 -12.54
CA LEU A 531 4.73 -21.23 -11.49
C LEU A 531 3.87 -20.11 -12.09
N ALA A 532 4.43 -19.34 -13.02
CA ALA A 532 3.72 -18.21 -13.63
C ALA A 532 2.51 -18.67 -14.46
N GLY A 533 2.62 -19.81 -15.15
CA GLY A 533 1.50 -20.45 -15.83
C GLY A 533 0.39 -20.91 -14.90
N GLN A 534 0.72 -21.42 -13.71
CA GLN A 534 -0.25 -21.78 -12.68
C GLN A 534 -0.92 -20.53 -12.08
N LEU A 535 -0.15 -19.50 -11.71
CA LEU A 535 -0.66 -18.24 -11.16
C LEU A 535 -1.57 -17.51 -12.16
N GLY A 536 -1.19 -17.46 -13.44
CA GLY A 536 -1.99 -16.84 -14.51
C GLY A 536 -3.30 -17.58 -14.83
N GLN A 537 -3.53 -18.78 -14.27
CA GLN A 537 -4.78 -19.55 -14.40
C GLN A 537 -5.56 -19.63 -13.09
N SER A 538 -5.10 -18.96 -12.02
CA SER A 538 -5.75 -18.99 -10.72
C SER A 538 -6.75 -17.83 -10.59
N THR A 539 -8.01 -18.19 -10.37
CA THR A 539 -9.09 -17.26 -10.06
C THR A 539 -8.79 -16.45 -8.80
N GLU A 540 -8.26 -17.10 -7.76
CA GLU A 540 -7.84 -16.47 -6.49
C GLU A 540 -6.79 -15.38 -6.73
N VAL A 541 -5.81 -15.65 -7.61
CA VAL A 541 -4.77 -14.68 -7.94
C VAL A 541 -5.34 -13.52 -8.78
N ALA A 542 -6.22 -13.81 -9.74
CA ALA A 542 -6.90 -12.77 -10.53
C ALA A 542 -7.83 -11.88 -9.67
N GLN A 543 -8.47 -12.46 -8.64
CA GLN A 543 -9.22 -11.73 -7.62
C GLN A 543 -8.30 -10.79 -6.84
N CYS A 544 -7.17 -11.29 -6.36
CA CYS A 544 -6.19 -10.44 -5.67
C CYS A 544 -5.65 -9.32 -6.56
N PHE A 545 -5.39 -9.59 -7.85
CA PHE A 545 -5.02 -8.56 -8.81
C PHE A 545 -6.10 -7.46 -8.92
N THR A 546 -7.37 -7.85 -8.97
CA THR A 546 -8.51 -6.91 -8.97
C THR A 546 -8.54 -6.10 -7.67
N GLU A 547 -8.37 -6.75 -6.52
CA GLU A 547 -8.34 -6.09 -5.20
C GLU A 547 -7.19 -5.08 -5.08
N MET A 548 -6.02 -5.41 -5.60
CA MET A 548 -4.88 -4.47 -5.65
C MET A 548 -5.21 -3.23 -6.49
N MET A 549 -5.94 -3.38 -7.59
CA MET A 549 -6.41 -2.23 -8.39
C MET A 549 -7.51 -1.44 -7.68
N VAL A 550 -8.41 -2.09 -6.93
CA VAL A 550 -9.42 -1.42 -6.08
C VAL A 550 -8.73 -0.56 -5.02
N GLN A 551 -7.78 -1.14 -4.28
CA GLN A 551 -7.02 -0.44 -3.24
C GLN A 551 -6.25 0.77 -3.81
N GLN A 552 -5.58 0.60 -4.96
CA GLN A 552 -4.87 1.71 -5.58
C GLN A 552 -5.84 2.80 -6.09
N GLY A 553 -6.83 2.42 -6.90
CA GLY A 553 -7.71 3.34 -7.61
C GLY A 553 -8.61 4.14 -6.66
N TYR A 554 -9.07 3.50 -5.58
CA TYR A 554 -9.85 4.16 -4.54
C TYR A 554 -9.02 4.65 -3.37
N GLY A 555 -7.71 4.39 -3.29
CA GLY A 555 -6.89 4.87 -2.18
C GLY A 555 -7.40 4.42 -0.81
N ILE A 556 -7.88 3.18 -0.73
CA ILE A 556 -8.40 2.51 0.47
C ILE A 556 -7.60 1.22 0.71
N ARG A 557 -7.65 0.71 1.93
CA ARG A 557 -7.16 -0.63 2.25
C ARG A 557 -8.33 -1.61 2.22
N ASP A 558 -8.06 -2.84 1.80
CA ASP A 558 -9.02 -3.92 2.00
C ASP A 558 -9.13 -4.19 3.50
N ASP A 559 -10.22 -3.73 4.08
CA ASP A 559 -10.56 -3.93 5.47
C ASP A 559 -12.00 -4.43 5.55
N TYR A 560 -12.46 -4.65 6.78
CA TYR A 560 -13.79 -5.17 7.04
C TYR A 560 -14.93 -4.32 6.42
N GLU A 561 -14.74 -3.02 6.22
CA GLU A 561 -15.74 -2.14 5.60
C GLU A 561 -15.80 -2.30 4.07
N TYR A 562 -14.67 -2.63 3.45
CA TYR A 562 -14.50 -2.61 1.99
C TYR A 562 -14.44 -3.99 1.33
N HIS A 563 -14.35 -5.08 2.09
CA HIS A 563 -14.30 -6.44 1.52
C HIS A 563 -15.43 -6.71 0.50
N CYS A 564 -16.67 -6.33 0.80
CA CYS A 564 -17.79 -6.49 -0.13
C CYS A 564 -17.72 -5.61 -1.39
N LEU A 565 -16.95 -4.51 -1.36
CA LEU A 565 -16.72 -3.68 -2.52
C LEU A 565 -15.83 -4.40 -3.54
N GLY A 566 -14.73 -5.02 -3.08
CA GLY A 566 -13.84 -5.85 -3.89
C GLY A 566 -14.61 -6.97 -4.59
N ASP A 567 -15.37 -7.76 -3.81
CA ASP A 567 -16.21 -8.85 -4.32
C ASP A 567 -17.22 -8.38 -5.38
N SER A 568 -17.89 -7.25 -5.13
CA SER A 568 -18.86 -6.72 -6.09
C SER A 568 -18.23 -6.29 -7.41
N ILE A 569 -17.01 -5.74 -7.36
CA ILE A 569 -16.26 -5.35 -8.54
C ILE A 569 -15.82 -6.59 -9.31
N TRP A 570 -15.33 -7.61 -8.59
CA TRP A 570 -14.98 -8.90 -9.18
C TRP A 570 -16.17 -9.55 -9.90
N ASP A 571 -17.34 -9.60 -9.26
CA ASP A 571 -18.56 -10.15 -9.85
C ASP A 571 -19.00 -9.37 -11.11
N ASP A 572 -18.86 -8.04 -11.08
CA ASP A 572 -19.18 -7.13 -12.19
C ASP A 572 -18.27 -7.29 -13.42
N LEU A 573 -17.05 -7.86 -13.26
CA LEU A 573 -16.18 -8.17 -14.39
C LEU A 573 -16.76 -9.28 -15.25
N GLY A 574 -17.40 -10.28 -14.62
CA GLY A 574 -17.91 -11.46 -15.29
C GLY A 574 -16.85 -12.29 -16.02
N SER A 575 -15.57 -12.14 -15.64
CA SER A 575 -14.41 -12.83 -16.22
C SER A 575 -13.44 -13.24 -15.13
N GLU A 576 -12.98 -14.50 -15.15
CA GLU A 576 -11.93 -15.00 -14.25
C GLU A 576 -10.51 -14.66 -14.75
N ASP A 577 -10.39 -14.05 -15.93
CA ASP A 577 -9.13 -13.62 -16.54
C ASP A 577 -9.30 -12.21 -17.15
N PRO A 578 -9.36 -11.15 -16.31
CA PRO A 578 -9.67 -9.81 -16.76
C PRO A 578 -8.46 -9.09 -17.39
N THR A 579 -8.71 -8.15 -18.30
CA THR A 579 -7.71 -7.17 -18.74
C THR A 579 -7.67 -5.97 -17.78
N PHE A 580 -6.59 -5.17 -17.81
CA PHE A 580 -6.51 -3.91 -17.05
C PHE A 580 -7.71 -2.99 -17.33
N ASP A 581 -8.07 -2.83 -18.60
CA ASP A 581 -9.16 -1.94 -19.00
C ASP A 581 -10.53 -2.44 -18.51
N GLN A 582 -10.73 -3.77 -18.43
CA GLN A 582 -11.96 -4.34 -17.86
C GLN A 582 -12.06 -4.03 -16.36
N VAL A 583 -10.95 -4.18 -15.62
CA VAL A 583 -10.89 -3.83 -14.19
C VAL A 583 -11.17 -2.34 -14.00
N LEU A 584 -10.44 -1.46 -14.68
CA LEU A 584 -10.66 -0.01 -14.60
C LEU A 584 -12.10 0.39 -14.95
N ASN A 585 -12.70 -0.23 -15.99
CA ASN A 585 -14.10 0.01 -16.34
C ASN A 585 -15.05 -0.40 -15.20
N ALA A 586 -14.87 -1.58 -14.60
CA ALA A 586 -15.67 -2.03 -13.47
C ALA A 586 -15.56 -1.07 -12.26
N LEU A 587 -14.35 -0.62 -11.92
CA LEU A 587 -14.13 0.38 -10.87
C LEU A 587 -14.93 1.68 -11.14
N THR A 588 -15.04 2.12 -12.39
CA THR A 588 -15.75 3.37 -12.72
C THR A 588 -17.27 3.28 -12.60
N ARG A 589 -17.84 2.06 -12.57
CA ARG A 589 -19.29 1.82 -12.49
C ARG A 589 -19.78 1.63 -11.06
N SER A 590 -18.86 1.41 -10.12
CA SER A 590 -19.20 1.25 -8.71
C SER A 590 -19.85 2.51 -8.12
N ALA A 591 -20.74 2.30 -7.14
CA ALA A 591 -21.26 3.35 -6.29
C ALA A 591 -20.16 4.19 -5.60
N PHE A 592 -18.97 3.62 -5.41
CA PHE A 592 -17.80 4.32 -4.89
C PHE A 592 -17.34 5.48 -5.79
N VAL A 593 -17.80 5.59 -7.04
CA VAL A 593 -17.49 6.76 -7.90
C VAL A 593 -18.55 7.84 -7.81
N THR A 594 -19.76 7.54 -7.32
CA THR A 594 -20.90 8.46 -7.40
C THR A 594 -21.45 8.91 -6.05
N ARG A 595 -21.19 8.18 -4.95
CA ARG A 595 -21.75 8.51 -3.63
C ARG A 595 -20.81 8.12 -2.48
N ARG A 596 -21.00 8.73 -1.31
CA ARG A 596 -20.32 8.42 -0.04
C ARG A 596 -21.34 8.23 1.07
N VAL A 597 -20.97 7.50 2.11
CA VAL A 597 -21.76 7.41 3.35
C VAL A 597 -21.57 8.70 4.17
N ARG A 598 -22.65 9.20 4.77
CA ARG A 598 -22.62 10.38 5.64
C ARG A 598 -21.78 10.11 6.90
N ASP A 599 -21.15 11.14 7.43
CA ASP A 599 -20.25 11.01 8.60
C ASP A 599 -20.95 10.53 9.88
N ASP A 600 -22.27 10.74 9.98
CA ASP A 600 -23.09 10.30 11.12
C ASP A 600 -23.56 8.85 11.04
N ILE A 601 -23.24 8.13 9.96
CA ILE A 601 -23.62 6.74 9.73
C ILE A 601 -22.39 5.84 9.91
N THR A 602 -22.49 4.87 10.81
CA THR A 602 -21.44 3.85 10.98
C THR A 602 -21.57 2.72 9.96
N TYR A 603 -20.54 1.91 9.81
CA TYR A 603 -20.61 0.71 8.97
C TYR A 603 -21.69 -0.27 9.49
N ASP A 604 -21.82 -0.43 10.81
CA ASP A 604 -22.86 -1.27 11.40
C ASP A 604 -24.27 -0.73 11.08
N ASP A 605 -24.48 0.60 11.11
CA ASP A 605 -25.75 1.21 10.68
C ASP A 605 -26.04 0.93 9.20
N TRP A 606 -25.02 1.03 8.34
CA TRP A 606 -25.12 0.70 6.91
C TRP A 606 -25.56 -0.73 6.71
N VAL A 607 -24.89 -1.69 7.36
CA VAL A 607 -25.22 -3.10 7.24
C VAL A 607 -26.63 -3.37 7.76
N ALA A 608 -27.01 -2.82 8.91
CA ALA A 608 -28.34 -3.00 9.49
C ALA A 608 -29.47 -2.50 8.56
N ALA A 609 -29.26 -1.38 7.86
CA ALA A 609 -30.25 -0.84 6.93
C ALA A 609 -30.39 -1.66 5.64
N HIS A 610 -29.34 -2.36 5.23
CA HIS A 610 -29.28 -3.11 3.96
C HIS A 610 -29.32 -4.64 4.16
N ARG A 611 -29.53 -5.11 5.40
CA ARG A 611 -29.74 -6.51 5.77
C ARG A 611 -31.01 -6.71 6.63
N PRO A 612 -32.22 -6.59 6.07
CA PRO A 612 -33.45 -6.65 6.85
C PRO A 612 -33.85 -8.06 7.36
N ASP A 613 -33.17 -9.12 6.91
CA ASP A 613 -33.57 -10.53 7.18
C ASP A 613 -32.67 -11.26 8.20
N GLU A 614 -31.63 -10.63 8.75
CA GLU A 614 -30.91 -11.22 9.90
C GLU A 614 -31.65 -10.89 11.20
N PRO A 615 -31.91 -11.87 12.09
CA PRO A 615 -32.44 -11.59 13.42
C PRO A 615 -31.43 -10.69 14.14
N THR A 616 -31.89 -9.51 14.58
CA THR A 616 -31.10 -8.71 15.51
C THR A 616 -30.90 -9.52 16.80
N PRO A 617 -29.88 -9.23 17.63
CA PRO A 617 -29.72 -9.94 18.91
C PRO A 617 -30.98 -9.93 19.79
N ASP A 618 -31.90 -8.98 19.56
CA ASP A 618 -33.19 -8.87 20.25
C ASP A 618 -34.29 -9.81 19.72
N ASP A 619 -34.10 -10.43 18.55
CA ASP A 619 -35.11 -11.26 17.87
C ASP A 619 -35.00 -12.76 18.22
N ASP A 620 -34.00 -13.18 19.01
CA ASP A 620 -33.89 -14.55 19.55
C ASP A 620 -34.33 -14.61 21.03
N PRO A 621 -35.54 -15.11 21.34
CA PRO A 621 -36.03 -15.23 22.71
C PRO A 621 -35.28 -16.27 23.55
N GLU A 622 -34.32 -17.03 23.00
CA GLU A 622 -33.43 -17.92 23.76
C GLU A 622 -32.10 -17.27 24.21
N MET A 623 -31.81 -16.02 23.79
CA MET A 623 -30.68 -15.21 24.29
C MET A 623 -31.07 -14.14 25.33
N ASP A 624 -32.19 -14.32 26.04
CA ASP A 624 -32.45 -13.61 27.31
C ASP A 624 -31.50 -14.14 28.40
N MET A 625 -30.22 -13.74 28.33
CA MET A 625 -29.34 -13.76 29.49
C MET A 625 -29.81 -12.65 30.43
N GLY A 626 -30.83 -12.98 31.23
CA GLY A 626 -31.47 -12.08 32.17
C GLY A 626 -30.48 -11.28 33.02
N MET A 627 -30.13 -10.09 32.55
CA MET A 627 -29.54 -9.03 33.35
C MET A 627 -30.66 -8.06 33.71
N ASP A 628 -30.96 -8.02 35.01
CA ASP A 628 -31.81 -7.00 35.62
C ASP A 628 -31.16 -5.62 35.44
N MET A 629 -31.60 -4.89 34.43
CA MET A 629 -31.15 -3.53 34.11
C MET A 629 -31.79 -2.45 35.00
N SER A 630 -32.48 -2.79 36.09
CA SER A 630 -33.17 -1.80 36.94
C SER A 630 -32.28 -1.02 37.93
N GLY A 631 -30.96 -1.07 37.79
CA GLY A 631 -30.02 -0.51 38.77
C GLY A 631 -29.01 0.54 38.30
N LEU A 632 -28.88 0.82 36.99
CA LEU A 632 -27.81 1.70 36.48
C LEU A 632 -28.38 2.92 35.75
N ASP A 633 -29.01 3.79 36.53
CA ASP A 633 -29.31 5.15 36.11
C ASP A 633 -28.62 6.11 37.10
N ALA A 634 -27.36 6.46 36.79
CA ALA A 634 -26.66 7.61 37.38
C ALA A 634 -25.36 7.93 36.61
N GLY A 635 -25.49 8.79 35.59
CA GLY A 635 -24.46 9.77 35.21
C GLY A 635 -23.20 9.22 34.54
N PHE A 636 -23.24 9.08 33.22
CA PHE A 636 -22.04 9.17 32.40
C PHE A 636 -22.22 10.34 31.42
N ASP A 637 -21.52 11.42 31.71
CA ASP A 637 -21.41 12.60 30.86
C ASP A 637 -20.46 12.24 29.69
N GLY A 638 -20.97 12.31 28.46
CA GLY A 638 -20.26 11.97 27.24
C GLY A 638 -19.24 13.00 26.79
N SER A 639 -18.48 13.59 27.72
CA SER A 639 -17.49 14.63 27.42
C SER A 639 -16.03 14.29 27.79
N ASP A 640 -15.75 13.08 28.33
CA ASP A 640 -14.41 12.72 28.84
C ASP A 640 -13.71 11.54 28.12
N LEU A 641 -14.08 11.19 26.88
CA LEU A 641 -13.36 10.16 26.08
C LEU A 641 -12.78 10.70 24.75
N ILE A 642 -12.44 11.97 24.71
CA ILE A 642 -11.51 12.51 23.70
C ILE A 642 -10.35 13.17 24.44
N SER A 643 -9.38 12.35 24.84
CA SER A 643 -8.00 12.80 24.93
C SER A 643 -7.08 11.60 25.12
N ASP A 644 -6.09 11.55 24.25
CA ASP A 644 -4.78 10.98 24.47
C ASP A 644 -4.59 9.49 24.17
N ALA A 645 -4.42 9.22 22.87
CA ALA A 645 -3.38 8.31 22.41
C ALA A 645 -2.52 9.07 21.39
N SER A 646 -1.83 10.11 21.87
CA SER A 646 -0.64 10.60 21.18
C SER A 646 0.50 9.63 21.51
N VAL A 647 0.81 8.73 20.59
CA VAL A 647 2.16 8.17 20.53
C VAL A 647 2.96 9.24 19.81
N GLU A 648 3.54 10.17 20.57
CA GLU A 648 4.60 11.04 20.05
C GLU A 648 5.77 10.11 19.68
N GLU A 649 5.96 9.85 18.38
CA GLU A 649 7.28 9.45 17.88
C GLU A 649 8.18 10.67 18.03
N ASP A 650 8.98 10.70 19.10
CA ASP A 650 9.97 11.74 19.37
C ASP A 650 11.06 11.71 18.26
N VAL A 651 10.84 12.45 17.17
CA VAL A 651 11.89 12.72 16.18
C VAL A 651 12.89 13.70 16.81
N ARG A 652 14.07 13.19 17.17
CA ARG A 652 15.14 14.01 17.74
C ARG A 652 16.21 14.32 16.70
N ILE A 653 16.31 15.58 16.32
CA ILE A 653 17.40 16.08 15.46
C ILE A 653 18.64 16.33 16.32
N ILE A 654 19.76 15.68 15.98
CA ILE A 654 21.04 15.90 16.65
C ILE A 654 21.86 16.88 15.80
N PRO A 655 22.20 18.08 16.32
CA PRO A 655 22.94 19.07 15.52
C PRO A 655 24.34 18.58 15.17
N ASN A 656 24.67 18.58 13.88
CA ASN A 656 26.03 18.42 13.36
C ASN A 656 26.17 19.31 12.10
N GLU A 657 27.28 20.04 11.96
CA GLU A 657 27.40 21.18 11.02
C GLU A 657 27.26 20.77 9.55
N ASP A 658 27.74 19.58 9.19
CA ASP A 658 27.73 19.06 7.81
C ASP A 658 26.86 17.79 7.65
N LEU A 659 26.30 17.28 8.76
CA LEU A 659 25.56 16.03 8.84
C LEU A 659 24.22 16.27 9.55
N GLU A 660 23.11 16.10 8.85
CA GLU A 660 21.81 16.03 9.51
C GLU A 660 21.64 14.62 10.11
N VAL A 661 21.21 14.56 11.37
CA VAL A 661 21.07 13.31 12.12
C VAL A 661 19.67 13.23 12.69
N VAL A 662 18.92 12.24 12.23
CA VAL A 662 17.53 12.00 12.62
C VAL A 662 17.45 10.68 13.37
N GLU A 663 17.03 10.71 14.63
CA GLU A 663 16.66 9.49 15.35
C GLU A 663 15.31 9.00 14.81
N VAL A 664 15.32 7.87 14.09
CA VAL A 664 14.13 7.32 13.39
C VAL A 664 13.46 6.19 14.16
N ARG A 665 14.06 5.76 15.28
CA ARG A 665 13.50 4.74 16.17
C ARG A 665 14.09 4.87 17.57
N ASN A 666 13.24 4.83 18.59
CA ASN A 666 13.62 4.77 20.00
C ASN A 666 12.67 3.82 20.73
N ASP A 667 13.09 2.55 20.88
CA ASP A 667 12.31 1.54 21.60
C ASP A 667 12.95 1.29 22.96
N ASP A 668 12.26 1.70 24.02
CA ASP A 668 12.73 1.60 25.40
C ASP A 668 11.78 0.73 26.24
N TRP A 669 12.27 -0.42 26.70
CA TRP A 669 11.52 -1.37 27.53
C TRP A 669 11.98 -1.36 29.00
N GLY A 670 12.63 -0.28 29.43
CA GLY A 670 13.09 -0.07 30.80
C GLY A 670 14.42 -0.74 31.11
N ALA A 671 14.51 -2.07 30.98
CA ALA A 671 15.74 -2.83 31.25
C ALA A 671 16.81 -2.69 30.14
N GLY A 672 16.41 -2.23 28.97
CA GLY A 672 17.28 -1.92 27.83
C GLY A 672 16.54 -1.07 26.81
N TYR A 673 17.23 -0.66 25.76
CA TYR A 673 16.63 0.10 24.66
C TYR A 673 17.39 -0.10 23.35
N CYS A 674 16.74 0.17 22.23
CA CYS A 674 17.36 0.27 20.90
C CYS A 674 17.11 1.64 20.28
N ARG A 675 18.13 2.19 19.61
CA ARG A 675 18.04 3.44 18.84
C ARG A 675 18.56 3.24 17.42
N ALA A 676 17.90 3.88 16.46
CA ALA A 676 18.34 3.94 15.07
C ALA A 676 18.38 5.37 14.58
N PHE A 677 19.36 5.67 13.73
CA PHE A 677 19.63 7.01 13.21
C PHE A 677 19.75 6.96 11.70
N GLU A 678 19.17 7.95 11.04
CA GLU A 678 19.46 8.31 9.66
C GLU A 678 20.38 9.53 9.63
N LEU A 679 21.37 9.47 8.75
CA LEU A 679 22.41 10.47 8.58
C LEU A 679 22.35 10.98 7.15
N THR A 680 22.28 12.30 6.97
CA THR A 680 22.23 12.93 5.66
C THR A 680 23.36 13.95 5.55
N ASN A 681 24.22 13.83 4.53
CA ASN A 681 25.26 14.80 4.24
C ASN A 681 24.65 16.07 3.63
N MET A 682 24.67 17.15 4.41
CA MET A 682 24.11 18.45 4.01
C MET A 682 25.14 19.34 3.30
N SER A 683 26.39 18.88 3.21
CA SER A 683 27.48 19.61 2.58
C SER A 683 27.56 19.37 1.06
N SER A 684 28.22 20.30 0.37
CA SER A 684 28.47 20.20 -1.08
C SER A 684 29.65 19.29 -1.47
N SER A 685 30.29 18.62 -0.50
CA SER A 685 31.42 17.69 -0.68
C SER A 685 31.11 16.33 -0.08
N SER A 686 31.77 15.26 -0.54
CA SER A 686 31.68 13.98 0.17
C SER A 686 32.28 14.10 1.56
N LEU A 687 31.71 13.36 2.51
CA LEU A 687 32.05 13.43 3.93
C LEU A 687 32.13 12.02 4.50
N ASP A 688 33.24 11.71 5.19
CA ASP A 688 33.29 10.55 6.07
C ASP A 688 32.53 10.89 7.36
N TRP A 689 31.48 10.13 7.69
CA TRP A 689 30.62 10.47 8.82
C TRP A 689 31.13 9.90 10.15
N GLU A 690 30.99 10.70 11.20
CA GLU A 690 31.25 10.31 12.58
C GLU A 690 30.18 10.96 13.47
N LEU A 691 29.64 10.20 14.42
CA LEU A 691 28.60 10.66 15.34
C LEU A 691 28.88 10.19 16.77
N THR A 692 29.03 11.14 17.69
CA THR A 692 29.20 10.82 19.12
C THR A 692 27.87 10.94 19.86
N LEU A 693 27.46 9.87 20.54
CA LEU A 693 26.22 9.81 21.33
C LEU A 693 26.50 9.40 22.78
N SER A 694 25.58 9.76 23.67
CA SER A 694 25.56 9.21 25.02
C SER A 694 24.76 7.91 25.04
N VAL A 695 25.36 6.84 25.55
CA VAL A 695 24.75 5.52 25.74
C VAL A 695 24.58 5.26 27.24
N ASP A 696 23.34 5.04 27.66
CA ASP A 696 22.97 4.71 29.04
C ASP A 696 22.91 3.20 29.20
N GLY A 697 23.95 2.60 29.79
CA GLY A 697 24.11 1.15 29.81
C GLY A 697 25.25 0.68 28.89
N VAL A 698 25.24 -0.60 28.54
CA VAL A 698 26.28 -1.24 27.71
C VAL A 698 25.69 -1.72 26.39
N ILE A 699 26.29 -1.30 25.27
CA ILE A 699 25.95 -1.77 23.93
C ILE A 699 26.17 -3.27 23.87
N ASN A 700 25.10 -4.02 23.62
CA ASN A 700 25.15 -5.46 23.40
C ASN A 700 24.93 -5.81 21.91
N ASN A 701 24.46 -4.84 21.10
CA ASN A 701 24.23 -5.02 19.67
C ASN A 701 24.45 -3.69 18.91
N LEU A 702 25.13 -3.76 17.76
CA LEU A 702 25.46 -2.62 16.89
C LEU A 702 25.37 -3.09 15.43
N TRP A 703 24.71 -2.32 14.57
CA TRP A 703 24.63 -2.60 13.13
C TRP A 703 24.94 -1.36 12.29
N GLU A 704 25.41 -1.60 11.06
CA GLU A 704 25.73 -0.59 10.04
C GLU A 704 26.72 0.51 10.49
N ALA A 705 27.48 0.27 11.57
CA ALA A 705 28.47 1.18 12.11
C ALA A 705 29.60 0.44 12.82
N THR A 706 30.72 1.14 12.99
CA THR A 706 31.76 0.85 13.98
C THR A 706 31.53 1.73 15.21
N ALA A 707 31.95 1.27 16.39
CA ALA A 707 31.88 2.05 17.62
C ALA A 707 33.23 2.07 18.34
N ASP A 708 33.65 3.26 18.78
CA ASP A 708 34.73 3.44 19.75
C ASP A 708 34.12 3.64 21.14
N GLY A 709 34.12 2.56 21.92
CA GLY A 709 33.46 2.44 23.22
C GLY A 709 32.14 1.64 23.16
N ASP A 710 31.68 1.20 24.33
CA ASP A 710 30.47 0.39 24.49
C ASP A 710 29.49 0.96 25.52
N SER A 711 29.82 2.06 26.20
CA SER A 711 29.01 2.64 27.28
C SER A 711 29.39 4.10 27.53
N GLY A 712 28.47 4.88 28.09
CA GLY A 712 28.72 6.28 28.45
C GLY A 712 28.73 7.21 27.25
N THR A 713 29.90 7.56 26.72
CA THR A 713 30.03 8.39 25.51
C THR A 713 30.71 7.54 24.44
N VAL A 714 29.98 7.22 23.38
CA VAL A 714 30.41 6.31 22.32
C VAL A 714 30.44 7.07 21.00
N THR A 715 31.50 6.87 20.23
CA THR A 715 31.65 7.48 18.91
C THR A 715 31.41 6.43 17.83
N PHE A 716 30.44 6.68 16.97
CA PHE A 716 30.06 5.82 15.86
C PHE A 716 30.66 6.35 14.56
N GLY A 717 31.13 5.46 13.69
CA GLY A 717 31.61 5.80 12.35
C GLY A 717 31.25 4.71 11.35
N GLY A 718 31.25 5.02 10.06
CA GLY A 718 30.80 4.06 9.04
C GLY A 718 31.74 2.87 8.83
N LEU A 719 31.14 1.79 8.36
CA LEU A 719 31.84 0.65 7.79
C LEU A 719 32.41 1.02 6.42
N ASN A 720 33.33 0.22 5.90
CA ASN A 720 34.05 0.49 4.64
C ASN A 720 33.16 0.77 3.42
N TYR A 721 31.89 0.34 3.43
CA TYR A 721 30.93 0.56 2.35
C TYR A 721 29.95 1.71 2.58
N ASN A 722 29.81 2.23 3.81
CA ASN A 722 28.89 3.33 4.13
C ASN A 722 29.57 4.51 4.84
N ASN A 723 30.91 4.49 5.00
CA ASN A 723 31.66 5.55 5.69
C ASN A 723 31.63 6.89 4.96
N GLU A 724 31.73 6.91 3.63
CA GLU A 724 31.73 8.13 2.82
C GLU A 724 30.31 8.41 2.30
N LEU A 725 29.72 9.54 2.71
CA LEU A 725 28.43 10.02 2.22
C LEU A 725 28.63 10.96 1.04
N ALA A 726 27.87 10.73 -0.04
CA ALA A 726 27.86 11.61 -1.20
C ALA A 726 27.41 13.05 -0.84
N PRO A 727 27.91 14.09 -1.54
CA PRO A 727 27.47 15.47 -1.33
C PRO A 727 25.98 15.67 -1.65
N ASN A 728 25.37 16.69 -1.05
CA ASN A 728 24.00 17.14 -1.31
C ASN A 728 22.94 16.04 -1.11
N GLY A 729 22.91 15.42 0.07
CA GLY A 729 21.88 14.45 0.45
C GLY A 729 22.30 13.00 0.37
N GLY A 730 23.60 12.68 0.34
CA GLY A 730 24.05 11.30 0.54
C GLY A 730 23.69 10.81 1.94
N MET A 731 23.12 9.60 2.04
CA MET A 731 22.56 9.08 3.29
C MET A 731 23.24 7.81 3.76
N ALA A 732 23.29 7.62 5.08
CA ALA A 732 23.54 6.32 5.72
C ALA A 732 22.61 6.15 6.92
N GLY A 733 22.35 4.91 7.31
CA GLY A 733 21.61 4.59 8.52
C GLY A 733 22.42 3.65 9.41
N PHE A 734 22.29 3.80 10.73
CA PHE A 734 22.86 2.86 11.68
C PHE A 734 22.03 2.76 12.96
N GLY A 735 22.32 1.79 13.82
CA GLY A 735 21.69 1.73 15.13
C GLY A 735 22.36 0.77 16.09
N PHE A 736 21.91 0.83 17.35
CA PHE A 736 22.44 0.00 18.43
C PHE A 736 21.36 -0.33 19.46
N CYS A 737 21.59 -1.38 20.24
CA CYS A 737 20.84 -1.69 21.45
C CYS A 737 21.77 -1.71 22.67
N ALA A 738 21.26 -1.27 23.83
CA ALA A 738 22.00 -1.23 25.08
C ALA A 738 21.18 -1.79 26.26
N GLU A 739 21.87 -2.47 27.18
CA GLU A 739 21.32 -2.96 28.46
C GLU A 739 21.70 -2.02 29.60
N ARG A 740 20.73 -1.66 30.46
CA ARG A 740 20.92 -0.73 31.60
C ARG A 740 21.38 -1.40 32.89
#